data_AF-A0A973A2V2-F1
#
_entry.id   AF-A0A973A2V2-F1
#
_cell.length_a   1.000
_cell.length_b   1.000
_cell.length_c   1.000
_cell.angle_alpha   90.00
_cell.angle_beta   90.00
_cell.angle_gamma   90.00
#
_symmetry.space_group_name_H-M   'P 1'
#
loop_
_entity.id
_entity.type
_entity.pdbx_description
1 polymer ?
#
loop_
_entity_poly.entity_id
_entity_poly.type
_entity_poly.pdbx_seq_one_letter_code
_entity_poly.pdbx_strand_id
1 'polypeptide(L)'
;MKRKLLCFAFIVSCLVMGTAWGLDDPVGVPWGEWRFSGAFDGASEVLADKASAPGSLMRINAGSTAITQADNVVIVSETGPGDYLRVDIDDVMENGGGAYVNEYTMIFDVKAAQADWLPIYNTGSDNYNAADFWMNAEGALGSGSYSDAGVMPPNTWVRLVVVRMLEGGSWVRDVYVDGTLVFGDLGAEGGDGNSSLYTNAQEDEGQFTILSDSDATVYAGCELANFAFVSMALSAEAVADLSEFNEGGIFDVSSVGASKPLPDEEAVDVLRNATLSWNPGVLAGTHDVYFGEALADVSGATRSNPMGVQLVQGQAATSTDTGRLTFGQTYYWRVDEVNATPDHTIFSGEVWNFTVEPYSIQIPGATVTVTASSASNEFSIPDRTMDGSGLGEDDAHTISPEAMWFTATGDTDPWIQYGFDTVHKLDTMKVWNSNSSAEMAIGWGVKDVQIEYSADGQNWDVLTGATQLSRAPGLPTYNQYDEIDFGGAAARYVRLNIQSNWGGVLMSYSLSEVQFYSIPAAARTPEPASGSADVLPNAVVSWRTGRDAAQHTVYVGTDMDAVADGTAPSATSMTNSLDLSSQNLQLGETYYWRVDEVNEAQVPSVWAGPVWSLSTSAVLVVDDFESYRNNSPDRPFQTWLDGFGYSDDEFFSIGYGGNGTGAGVGHDIWSLSSPNFDETIMEGSITLEGSSQSMPFYYDNSGAASQTDRTWATSQDWTVGGAASLVLYFYGSEDNTGGPLFVEIN
;
A
#
# COMPACT_ATOMS: atom_id res chain seq x y z
N MET A 1 25.53 -40.04 21.58
CA MET A 1 26.46 -38.95 21.24
C MET A 1 25.80 -37.69 21.79
N LYS A 2 26.36 -37.04 22.82
CA LYS A 2 25.72 -35.86 23.42
C LYS A 2 26.11 -34.64 22.56
N ARG A 3 25.26 -34.27 21.60
CA ARG A 3 25.37 -33.01 20.84
C ARG A 3 25.08 -31.85 21.81
N LYS A 4 25.88 -30.78 21.76
CA LYS A 4 25.73 -29.58 22.61
C LYS A 4 25.36 -28.39 21.71
N LEU A 5 24.43 -27.55 22.17
CA LEU A 5 23.83 -26.43 21.43
C LEU A 5 24.43 -25.08 21.87
N LEU A 6 24.73 -24.22 20.90
CA LEU A 6 24.91 -22.76 21.06
C LEU A 6 23.91 -22.05 20.13
N CYS A 7 23.28 -20.95 20.56
CA CYS A 7 22.39 -20.13 19.72
C CYS A 7 22.97 -18.73 19.53
N PHE A 8 23.02 -18.21 18.30
CA PHE A 8 23.52 -16.86 17.96
C PHE A 8 22.41 -15.91 17.54
N ALA A 9 22.44 -14.67 18.01
CA ALA A 9 21.45 -13.66 17.63
C ALA A 9 22.12 -12.31 17.29
N PHE A 10 21.61 -11.67 16.22
CA PHE A 10 21.88 -10.29 15.81
C PHE A 10 20.54 -9.55 15.81
N ILE A 11 20.45 -8.36 16.43
CA ILE A 11 19.20 -7.59 16.53
C ILE A 11 18.95 -6.81 15.24
N VAL A 12 17.68 -6.80 14.82
CA VAL A 12 17.12 -6.06 13.68
C VAL A 12 16.01 -5.10 14.15
N SER A 13 15.97 -3.93 13.54
CA SER A 13 14.80 -3.05 13.32
C SER A 13 14.97 -2.61 11.84
N CYS A 14 13.99 -2.65 10.93
CA CYS A 14 12.71 -1.97 10.98
C CYS A 14 11.77 -2.50 9.87
N LEU A 15 10.46 -2.42 10.14
CA LEU A 15 9.32 -2.18 9.25
C LEU A 15 9.48 -2.48 7.73
N VAL A 16 8.85 -3.56 7.26
CA VAL A 16 8.55 -3.76 5.83
C VAL A 16 7.09 -3.40 5.60
N MET A 17 6.84 -2.39 4.76
CA MET A 17 5.53 -2.14 4.19
C MET A 17 5.22 -3.29 3.24
N GLY A 18 4.16 -4.05 3.54
CA GLY A 18 3.71 -5.17 2.75
C GLY A 18 3.32 -4.73 1.34
N THR A 19 3.94 -5.34 0.33
CA THR A 19 3.42 -5.36 -1.03
C THR A 19 2.37 -6.46 -1.12
N ALA A 20 1.15 -6.10 -1.53
CA ALA A 20 0.03 -7.02 -1.69
C ALA A 20 0.26 -7.93 -2.92
N TRP A 21 0.56 -9.19 -2.66
CA TRP A 21 0.48 -10.30 -3.61
C TRP A 21 -0.90 -10.93 -3.45
N GLY A 22 -1.55 -11.33 -4.55
CA GLY A 22 -2.66 -12.28 -4.42
C GLY A 22 -2.12 -13.52 -3.69
N LEU A 23 -2.91 -14.10 -2.79
CA LEU A 23 -2.46 -15.22 -1.97
C LEU A 23 -1.85 -16.33 -2.84
N ASP A 24 -0.59 -16.64 -2.55
CA ASP A 24 0.06 -17.86 -2.99
C ASP A 24 -0.73 -19.10 -2.52
N ASP A 25 -0.45 -20.24 -3.12
CA ASP A 25 -1.03 -21.51 -2.71
C ASP A 25 -0.86 -21.76 -1.20
N PRO A 26 -1.91 -22.21 -0.48
CA PRO A 26 -1.78 -22.52 0.94
C PRO A 26 -0.67 -23.56 1.19
N VAL A 27 0.27 -23.23 2.09
CA VAL A 27 1.43 -24.07 2.38
C VAL A 27 1.25 -24.78 3.72
N GLY A 28 1.56 -26.08 3.75
CA GLY A 28 1.64 -26.85 5.00
C GLY A 28 0.30 -27.26 5.61
N VAL A 29 -0.82 -27.03 4.90
CA VAL A 29 -2.16 -27.45 5.32
C VAL A 29 -2.92 -28.13 4.17
N PRO A 30 -3.88 -29.01 4.44
CA PRO A 30 -4.78 -29.55 3.42
C PRO A 30 -5.62 -28.46 2.74
N TRP A 31 -5.67 -28.45 1.41
CA TRP A 31 -6.49 -27.52 0.63
C TRP A 31 -6.80 -28.05 -0.78
N GLY A 32 -7.83 -27.48 -1.41
CA GLY A 32 -8.19 -27.76 -2.79
C GLY A 32 -8.91 -26.57 -3.44
N GLU A 33 -8.70 -26.38 -4.74
CA GLU A 33 -9.32 -25.37 -5.60
C GLU A 33 -9.90 -26.03 -6.85
N TRP A 34 -11.14 -25.69 -7.17
CA TRP A 34 -11.85 -26.09 -8.38
C TRP A 34 -12.20 -24.83 -9.18
N ARG A 35 -11.67 -24.77 -10.40
CA ARG A 35 -12.00 -23.82 -11.46
C ARG A 35 -12.87 -24.46 -12.55
N PHE A 36 -13.23 -25.73 -12.35
CA PHE A 36 -14.04 -26.56 -13.23
C PHE A 36 -13.53 -26.57 -14.69
N SER A 37 -12.20 -26.56 -14.87
CA SER A 37 -11.60 -26.70 -16.20
C SER A 37 -11.79 -28.11 -16.77
N GLY A 38 -11.92 -29.10 -15.88
CA GLY A 38 -12.38 -30.45 -16.18
C GLY A 38 -13.90 -30.60 -16.07
N ALA A 39 -14.47 -31.51 -16.87
CA ALA A 39 -15.88 -31.87 -16.75
C ALA A 39 -16.07 -33.01 -15.74
N PHE A 40 -17.24 -33.07 -15.10
CA PHE A 40 -17.66 -34.24 -14.34
C PHE A 40 -17.58 -35.51 -15.20
N ASP A 41 -16.92 -36.52 -14.68
CA ASP A 41 -16.61 -37.73 -15.41
C ASP A 41 -17.78 -38.75 -15.40
N GLY A 42 -17.52 -39.96 -15.91
CA GLY A 42 -18.53 -41.03 -15.94
C GLY A 42 -18.96 -41.54 -14.56
N ALA A 43 -18.24 -41.19 -13.49
CA ALA A 43 -18.59 -41.45 -12.09
C ALA A 43 -19.28 -40.25 -11.42
N SER A 44 -19.52 -39.14 -12.14
CA SER A 44 -20.03 -37.88 -11.60
C SER A 44 -19.03 -37.19 -10.64
N GLU A 45 -17.73 -37.36 -10.90
CA GLU A 45 -16.64 -36.79 -10.12
C GLU A 45 -15.85 -35.75 -10.92
N VAL A 46 -15.30 -34.74 -10.25
CA VAL A 46 -14.32 -33.79 -10.80
C VAL A 46 -13.18 -33.57 -9.80
N LEU A 47 -11.95 -33.75 -10.25
CA LEU A 47 -10.76 -33.49 -9.42
C LEU A 47 -10.56 -31.99 -9.22
N ALA A 48 -9.92 -31.61 -8.11
CA ALA A 48 -9.44 -30.26 -7.92
C ALA A 48 -8.43 -29.88 -9.02
N ASP A 49 -8.53 -28.66 -9.53
CA ASP A 49 -7.58 -28.11 -10.49
C ASP A 49 -6.21 -27.87 -9.84
N LYS A 50 -6.23 -27.47 -8.56
CA LYS A 50 -5.06 -27.34 -7.69
C LYS A 50 -5.39 -27.85 -6.29
N ALA A 51 -4.46 -28.52 -5.62
CA ALA A 51 -4.66 -29.01 -4.26
C ALA A 51 -3.33 -29.37 -3.60
N SER A 52 -3.30 -29.41 -2.27
CA SER A 52 -2.18 -29.96 -1.50
C SER A 52 -1.95 -31.45 -1.77
N ALA A 53 -3.04 -32.17 -2.09
CA ALA A 53 -3.03 -33.60 -2.36
C ALA A 53 -3.92 -33.93 -3.57
N PRO A 54 -3.42 -34.76 -4.52
CA PRO A 54 -4.07 -34.99 -5.82
C PRO A 54 -5.38 -35.79 -5.74
N GLY A 55 -5.73 -36.34 -4.56
CA GLY A 55 -6.97 -37.09 -4.33
C GLY A 55 -8.21 -36.22 -4.10
N SER A 56 -8.04 -34.91 -3.87
CA SER A 56 -9.15 -34.00 -3.57
C SER A 56 -10.11 -33.89 -4.77
N LEU A 57 -11.41 -34.06 -4.53
CA LEU A 57 -12.42 -34.10 -5.59
C LEU A 57 -13.81 -33.64 -5.15
N MET A 58 -14.66 -33.32 -6.12
CA MET A 58 -16.08 -33.04 -5.92
C MET A 58 -16.95 -34.08 -6.62
N ARG A 59 -18.06 -34.43 -5.98
CA ARG A 59 -19.07 -35.37 -6.46
C ARG A 59 -20.41 -34.69 -6.66
N ILE A 60 -21.03 -34.90 -7.81
CA ILE A 60 -22.46 -34.64 -8.02
C ILE A 60 -23.24 -35.94 -7.82
N ASN A 61 -24.47 -35.84 -7.30
CA ASN A 61 -25.41 -36.96 -7.37
C ASN A 61 -25.68 -37.33 -8.84
N ALA A 62 -25.28 -38.53 -9.27
CA ALA A 62 -25.46 -39.02 -10.63
C ALA A 62 -26.92 -39.00 -11.15
N GLY A 63 -27.90 -38.94 -10.25
CA GLY A 63 -29.33 -38.80 -10.59
C GLY A 63 -29.83 -37.35 -10.71
N SER A 64 -29.02 -36.35 -10.37
CA SER A 64 -29.40 -34.94 -10.44
C SER A 64 -29.50 -34.48 -11.89
N THR A 65 -30.60 -33.80 -12.22
CA THR A 65 -30.76 -33.06 -13.47
C THR A 65 -30.65 -31.56 -13.29
N ALA A 66 -30.49 -31.11 -12.04
CA ALA A 66 -30.48 -29.69 -11.68
C ALA A 66 -29.06 -29.10 -11.67
N ILE A 67 -28.03 -29.94 -11.54
CA ILE A 67 -26.63 -29.55 -11.62
C ILE A 67 -26.08 -29.91 -12.99
N THR A 68 -25.61 -28.91 -13.71
CA THR A 68 -24.97 -29.05 -15.02
C THR A 68 -23.69 -28.22 -15.06
N GLN A 69 -22.88 -28.38 -16.10
CA GLN A 69 -21.67 -27.58 -16.30
C GLN A 69 -21.64 -27.06 -17.74
N ALA A 70 -21.31 -25.79 -17.90
CA ALA A 70 -21.09 -25.15 -19.20
C ALA A 70 -20.02 -24.06 -19.05
N ASP A 71 -19.10 -23.98 -20.01
CA ASP A 71 -18.07 -22.93 -20.07
C ASP A 71 -17.27 -22.76 -18.76
N ASN A 72 -16.83 -23.87 -18.15
CA ASN A 72 -16.13 -23.93 -16.86
C ASN A 72 -16.93 -23.39 -15.65
N VAL A 73 -18.26 -23.26 -15.79
CA VAL A 73 -19.15 -22.84 -14.72
C VAL A 73 -20.11 -23.98 -14.39
N VAL A 74 -20.26 -24.28 -13.09
CA VAL A 74 -21.29 -25.18 -12.60
C VAL A 74 -22.60 -24.41 -12.45
N ILE A 75 -23.62 -24.85 -13.16
CA ILE A 75 -24.94 -24.24 -13.19
C ILE A 75 -25.87 -25.12 -12.37
N VAL A 76 -26.39 -24.55 -11.28
CA VAL A 76 -27.38 -25.17 -10.40
C VAL A 76 -28.71 -24.48 -10.66
N SER A 77 -29.62 -25.13 -11.38
CA SER A 77 -30.89 -24.49 -11.77
C SER A 77 -31.86 -24.35 -10.59
N GLU A 78 -31.90 -25.35 -9.72
CA GLU A 78 -32.77 -25.47 -8.54
C GLU A 78 -32.09 -26.44 -7.54
N THR A 79 -32.17 -26.21 -6.23
CA THR A 79 -31.62 -27.16 -5.23
C THR A 79 -32.72 -27.82 -4.41
N GLY A 80 -32.53 -29.10 -4.09
CA GLY A 80 -33.45 -29.94 -3.31
C GLY A 80 -32.71 -31.16 -2.70
N PRO A 81 -33.41 -32.11 -2.05
CA PRO A 81 -32.80 -33.14 -1.17
C PRO A 81 -31.78 -34.07 -1.83
N GLY A 82 -31.78 -34.12 -3.17
CA GLY A 82 -30.89 -34.97 -3.97
C GLY A 82 -29.89 -34.20 -4.80
N ASP A 83 -29.89 -32.87 -4.76
CA ASP A 83 -29.05 -32.03 -5.60
C ASP A 83 -27.95 -31.43 -4.73
N TYR A 84 -26.78 -32.06 -4.76
CA TYR A 84 -25.63 -31.65 -3.95
C TYR A 84 -24.33 -31.73 -4.75
N LEU A 85 -23.41 -30.84 -4.37
CA LEU A 85 -21.98 -30.97 -4.61
C LEU A 85 -21.34 -31.41 -3.29
N ARG A 86 -20.88 -32.65 -3.23
CA ARG A 86 -20.15 -33.15 -2.06
C ARG A 86 -18.67 -32.96 -2.29
N VAL A 87 -18.00 -32.30 -1.34
CA VAL A 87 -16.59 -31.96 -1.43
C VAL A 87 -15.77 -32.93 -0.60
N ASP A 88 -14.71 -33.44 -1.20
CA ASP A 88 -13.74 -34.33 -0.59
C ASP A 88 -12.35 -33.71 -0.68
N ILE A 89 -11.79 -33.34 0.47
CA ILE A 89 -10.44 -32.80 0.57
C ILE A 89 -9.57 -33.90 1.16
N ASP A 90 -8.53 -34.25 0.43
CA ASP A 90 -7.60 -35.29 0.83
C ASP A 90 -6.66 -34.78 1.96
N ASP A 91 -6.21 -35.69 2.83
CA ASP A 91 -5.34 -35.45 3.99
C ASP A 91 -5.87 -34.47 5.08
N VAL A 92 -7.16 -34.16 5.11
CA VAL A 92 -7.81 -33.41 6.20
C VAL A 92 -7.84 -34.20 7.52
N MET A 93 -7.23 -33.61 8.54
CA MET A 93 -7.11 -34.14 9.89
C MET A 93 -7.75 -33.21 10.93
N GLU A 94 -7.85 -33.67 12.18
CA GLU A 94 -8.40 -32.86 13.27
C GLU A 94 -7.54 -31.62 13.53
N ASN A 95 -8.18 -30.47 13.76
CA ASN A 95 -7.50 -29.22 14.11
C ASN A 95 -8.32 -28.41 15.14
N GLY A 96 -7.76 -27.29 15.61
CA GLY A 96 -8.42 -26.46 16.63
C GLY A 96 -8.56 -27.13 18.01
N GLY A 97 -7.82 -28.21 18.27
CA GLY A 97 -7.83 -28.91 19.57
C GLY A 97 -9.07 -29.77 19.85
N GLY A 98 -9.91 -30.02 18.85
CA GLY A 98 -11.07 -30.91 18.91
C GLY A 98 -10.86 -32.27 18.23
N ALA A 99 -11.93 -33.05 18.12
CA ALA A 99 -11.96 -34.32 17.41
C ALA A 99 -12.42 -34.18 15.94
N TYR A 100 -12.64 -32.95 15.48
CA TYR A 100 -13.10 -32.60 14.15
C TYR A 100 -12.24 -31.48 13.56
N VAL A 101 -12.48 -31.12 12.31
CA VAL A 101 -11.93 -29.90 11.72
C VAL A 101 -12.72 -28.72 12.26
N ASN A 102 -12.05 -27.90 13.07
CA ASN A 102 -12.65 -26.73 13.70
C ASN A 102 -12.18 -25.42 13.05
N GLU A 103 -11.02 -25.42 12.43
CA GLU A 103 -10.44 -24.23 11.81
C GLU A 103 -10.35 -24.44 10.30
N TYR A 104 -11.04 -23.61 9.52
CA TYR A 104 -11.08 -23.74 8.07
C TYR A 104 -11.58 -22.46 7.40
N THR A 105 -11.35 -22.36 6.10
CA THR A 105 -11.86 -21.30 5.24
C THR A 105 -12.48 -21.89 3.98
N MET A 106 -13.71 -21.47 3.64
CA MET A 106 -14.39 -21.81 2.39
C MET A 106 -14.55 -20.56 1.52
N ILE A 107 -14.22 -20.66 0.24
CA ILE A 107 -14.22 -19.54 -0.71
C ILE A 107 -15.05 -19.93 -1.93
N PHE A 108 -15.99 -19.09 -2.31
CA PHE A 108 -16.92 -19.32 -3.42
C PHE A 108 -16.90 -18.12 -4.36
N ASP A 109 -16.65 -18.37 -5.64
CA ASP A 109 -17.01 -17.43 -6.70
C ASP A 109 -18.37 -17.83 -7.24
N VAL A 110 -19.41 -17.15 -6.75
CA VAL A 110 -20.80 -17.57 -6.92
C VAL A 110 -21.67 -16.40 -7.39
N LYS A 111 -22.63 -16.70 -8.26
CA LYS A 111 -23.64 -15.77 -8.76
C LYS A 111 -25.02 -16.34 -8.53
N ALA A 112 -25.75 -15.80 -7.56
CA ALA A 112 -27.13 -16.21 -7.31
C ALA A 112 -28.06 -15.76 -8.45
N ALA A 113 -28.95 -16.62 -8.93
CA ALA A 113 -29.90 -16.25 -9.99
C ALA A 113 -30.98 -15.28 -9.48
N GLN A 114 -31.38 -15.44 -8.21
CA GLN A 114 -32.36 -14.61 -7.52
C GLN A 114 -32.12 -14.63 -6.00
N ALA A 115 -32.58 -13.60 -5.30
CA ALA A 115 -32.57 -13.56 -3.83
C ALA A 115 -33.81 -14.31 -3.31
N ASP A 116 -33.76 -15.63 -3.32
CA ASP A 116 -34.84 -16.49 -2.83
C ASP A 116 -34.28 -17.77 -2.21
N TRP A 117 -33.80 -17.64 -0.96
CA TRP A 117 -33.27 -18.74 -0.14
C TRP A 117 -32.30 -19.64 -0.91
N LEU A 118 -31.04 -19.25 -1.02
CA LEU A 118 -30.00 -20.09 -1.63
C LEU A 118 -29.18 -20.78 -0.52
N PRO A 119 -29.16 -22.13 -0.44
CA PRO A 119 -28.23 -22.82 0.43
C PRO A 119 -26.81 -22.65 -0.12
N ILE A 120 -25.86 -22.29 0.73
CA ILE A 120 -24.45 -22.11 0.35
C ILE A 120 -23.64 -23.35 0.73
N TYR A 121 -23.66 -23.76 2.00
CA TYR A 121 -23.01 -24.99 2.44
C TYR A 121 -23.67 -25.61 3.67
N ASN A 122 -23.44 -26.91 3.84
CA ASN A 122 -23.79 -27.71 4.99
C ASN A 122 -22.54 -28.46 5.49
N THR A 123 -22.29 -28.48 6.79
CA THR A 123 -21.11 -29.14 7.36
C THR A 123 -21.26 -30.66 7.48
N GLY A 124 -22.44 -31.21 7.19
CA GLY A 124 -22.72 -32.64 7.18
C GLY A 124 -22.47 -33.28 5.81
N SER A 125 -21.77 -34.41 5.79
CA SER A 125 -21.49 -35.19 4.58
C SER A 125 -22.75 -35.79 3.95
N ASP A 126 -23.76 -36.12 4.76
CA ASP A 126 -25.02 -36.73 4.35
C ASP A 126 -26.09 -35.71 3.92
N ASN A 127 -25.71 -34.43 3.77
CA ASN A 127 -26.61 -33.31 3.48
C ASN A 127 -27.68 -33.10 4.56
N TYR A 128 -27.58 -33.72 5.74
CA TYR A 128 -28.52 -33.52 6.85
C TYR A 128 -28.19 -32.24 7.60
N ASN A 129 -29.17 -31.34 7.81
CA ASN A 129 -29.00 -29.98 8.37
C ASN A 129 -27.97 -29.82 9.50
N ALA A 130 -26.70 -29.61 9.14
CA ALA A 130 -25.61 -29.27 10.03
C ALA A 130 -25.06 -27.89 9.65
N ALA A 131 -25.24 -26.94 10.57
CA ALA A 131 -24.77 -25.54 10.49
C ALA A 131 -25.14 -24.70 9.26
N ASP A 132 -26.11 -25.14 8.44
CA ASP A 132 -27.04 -24.38 7.62
C ASP A 132 -26.62 -22.93 7.31
N PHE A 133 -25.82 -22.71 6.26
CA PHE A 133 -25.42 -21.36 5.83
C PHE A 133 -26.12 -20.95 4.53
N TRP A 134 -26.78 -19.79 4.55
CA TRP A 134 -27.77 -19.40 3.54
C TRP A 134 -27.58 -17.96 3.07
N MET A 135 -28.05 -17.70 1.86
CA MET A 135 -28.50 -16.37 1.44
C MET A 135 -30.03 -16.30 1.53
N ASN A 136 -30.58 -15.34 2.26
CA ASN A 136 -32.03 -15.17 2.40
C ASN A 136 -32.66 -14.38 1.23
N ALA A 137 -33.96 -14.10 1.32
CA ALA A 137 -34.72 -13.41 0.27
C ALA A 137 -34.31 -11.94 0.04
N GLU A 138 -33.57 -11.35 0.97
CA GLU A 138 -33.04 -9.99 0.88
C GLU A 138 -31.57 -9.95 0.41
N GLY A 139 -30.97 -11.09 0.07
CA GLY A 139 -29.55 -11.18 -0.29
C GLY A 139 -28.62 -11.05 0.91
N ALA A 140 -29.12 -11.26 2.14
CA ALA A 140 -28.31 -11.31 3.35
C ALA A 140 -27.79 -12.73 3.62
N LEU A 141 -26.56 -12.83 4.13
CA LEU A 141 -25.84 -14.09 4.35
C LEU A 141 -25.83 -14.46 5.84
N GLY A 142 -26.03 -15.74 6.17
CA GLY A 142 -25.96 -16.18 7.56
C GLY A 142 -26.58 -17.54 7.89
N SER A 143 -26.63 -17.83 9.19
CA SER A 143 -27.17 -19.06 9.78
C SER A 143 -27.98 -18.70 11.03
N GLY A 144 -29.29 -18.50 10.88
CA GLY A 144 -30.20 -18.06 11.95
C GLY A 144 -30.04 -16.60 12.41
N SER A 145 -28.86 -16.01 12.22
CA SER A 145 -28.57 -14.57 12.21
C SER A 145 -27.97 -14.21 10.87
N TYR A 146 -28.26 -13.02 10.34
CA TYR A 146 -27.90 -12.61 8.98
C TYR A 146 -27.17 -11.27 8.99
N SER A 147 -26.33 -11.09 7.96
CA SER A 147 -25.73 -9.80 7.59
C SER A 147 -26.78 -8.74 7.24
N ASP A 148 -26.32 -7.55 6.86
CA ASP A 148 -27.16 -6.56 6.21
C ASP A 148 -27.73 -7.10 4.88
N ALA A 149 -28.87 -6.54 4.46
CA ALA A 149 -29.52 -6.87 3.21
C ALA A 149 -28.71 -6.42 1.98
N GLY A 150 -28.75 -7.19 0.90
CA GLY A 150 -28.14 -6.86 -0.38
C GLY A 150 -26.63 -7.07 -0.47
N VAL A 151 -26.00 -7.70 0.54
CA VAL A 151 -24.56 -8.02 0.49
C VAL A 151 -24.22 -9.01 -0.63
N MET A 152 -25.16 -9.88 -1.01
CA MET A 152 -25.04 -10.76 -2.17
C MET A 152 -26.18 -10.44 -3.16
N PRO A 153 -25.93 -9.54 -4.14
CA PRO A 153 -26.94 -9.15 -5.10
C PRO A 153 -27.19 -10.24 -6.17
N PRO A 154 -28.44 -10.49 -6.58
CA PRO A 154 -28.73 -11.42 -7.66
C PRO A 154 -28.12 -11.02 -9.00
N ASN A 155 -27.71 -12.02 -9.78
CA ASN A 155 -27.11 -11.90 -11.11
C ASN A 155 -25.76 -11.15 -11.14
N THR A 156 -25.10 -11.06 -9.99
CA THR A 156 -23.74 -10.51 -9.85
C THR A 156 -22.81 -11.59 -9.33
N TRP A 157 -21.63 -11.72 -9.94
CA TRP A 157 -20.57 -12.56 -9.39
C TRP A 157 -20.01 -11.91 -8.14
N VAL A 158 -19.88 -12.69 -7.08
CA VAL A 158 -19.21 -12.26 -5.84
C VAL A 158 -18.22 -13.33 -5.40
N ARG A 159 -17.12 -12.90 -4.77
CA ARG A 159 -16.24 -13.78 -3.99
C ARG A 159 -16.72 -13.80 -2.54
N LEU A 160 -17.42 -14.87 -2.17
CA LEU A 160 -17.89 -15.12 -0.81
C LEU A 160 -16.85 -15.93 -0.04
N VAL A 161 -16.39 -15.44 1.11
CA VAL A 161 -15.45 -16.14 1.98
C VAL A 161 -16.06 -16.35 3.35
N VAL A 162 -15.98 -17.58 3.87
CA VAL A 162 -16.40 -17.92 5.23
C VAL A 162 -15.22 -18.52 5.99
N VAL A 163 -14.77 -17.81 7.02
CA VAL A 163 -13.62 -18.19 7.87
C VAL A 163 -14.15 -18.70 9.20
N ARG A 164 -13.89 -19.95 9.56
CA ARG A 164 -14.18 -20.49 10.90
C ARG A 164 -12.93 -20.48 11.76
N MET A 165 -13.00 -19.82 12.91
CA MET A 165 -11.84 -19.61 13.79
C MET A 165 -12.21 -19.57 15.28
N LEU A 166 -11.20 -19.67 16.14
CA LEU A 166 -11.34 -19.49 17.59
C LEU A 166 -11.11 -18.03 17.95
N GLU A 167 -12.17 -17.33 18.36
CA GLU A 167 -12.10 -15.93 18.78
C GLU A 167 -12.77 -15.73 20.13
N GLY A 168 -12.12 -14.97 21.02
CA GLY A 168 -12.68 -14.67 22.34
C GLY A 168 -13.01 -15.91 23.21
N GLY A 169 -12.44 -17.07 22.88
CA GLY A 169 -12.72 -18.35 23.54
C GLY A 169 -13.96 -19.11 23.04
N SER A 170 -14.57 -18.67 21.93
CA SER A 170 -15.67 -19.37 21.24
C SER A 170 -15.30 -19.62 19.78
N TRP A 171 -15.82 -20.69 19.20
CA TRP A 171 -15.69 -20.91 17.76
C TRP A 171 -16.74 -20.07 17.05
N VAL A 172 -16.29 -19.24 16.11
CA VAL A 172 -17.13 -18.30 15.35
C VAL A 172 -16.85 -18.42 13.86
N ARG A 173 -17.69 -17.76 13.06
CA ARG A 173 -17.48 -17.61 11.62
C ARG A 173 -17.50 -16.13 11.23
N ASP A 174 -16.51 -15.71 10.47
CA ASP A 174 -16.52 -14.43 9.79
C ASP A 174 -16.86 -14.61 8.31
N VAL A 175 -17.68 -13.70 7.79
CA VAL A 175 -18.19 -13.73 6.42
C VAL A 175 -17.73 -12.48 5.70
N TYR A 176 -17.09 -12.68 4.54
CA TYR A 176 -16.60 -11.63 3.68
C TYR A 176 -17.23 -11.75 2.29
N VAL A 177 -17.42 -10.61 1.64
CA VAL A 177 -17.79 -10.51 0.23
C VAL A 177 -16.79 -9.58 -0.43
N ASP A 178 -16.15 -10.04 -1.51
CA ASP A 178 -15.19 -9.27 -2.32
C ASP A 178 -14.08 -8.61 -1.46
N GLY A 179 -13.50 -9.42 -0.56
CA GLY A 179 -12.44 -9.01 0.36
C GLY A 179 -12.91 -8.17 1.57
N THR A 180 -14.19 -7.81 1.66
CA THR A 180 -14.73 -6.95 2.72
C THR A 180 -15.52 -7.76 3.75
N LEU A 181 -15.26 -7.56 5.05
CA LEU A 181 -16.03 -8.18 6.13
C LEU A 181 -17.47 -7.65 6.12
N VAL A 182 -18.44 -8.55 5.90
CA VAL A 182 -19.87 -8.19 5.87
C VAL A 182 -20.64 -8.70 7.08
N PHE A 183 -20.11 -9.71 7.77
CA PHE A 183 -20.68 -10.20 9.03
C PHE A 183 -19.63 -10.95 9.86
N GLY A 184 -19.28 -10.40 11.02
CA GLY A 184 -18.35 -11.02 11.96
C GLY A 184 -19.04 -11.75 13.11
N ASP A 185 -18.30 -12.63 13.79
CA ASP A 185 -18.74 -13.34 14.99
C ASP A 185 -20.02 -14.19 14.80
N LEU A 186 -20.25 -14.74 13.60
CA LEU A 186 -21.45 -15.53 13.33
C LEU A 186 -21.44 -16.84 14.13
N GLY A 187 -22.31 -16.88 15.13
CA GLY A 187 -22.65 -18.07 15.89
C GLY A 187 -21.51 -18.54 16.80
N ALA A 188 -21.55 -18.13 18.06
CA ALA A 188 -20.60 -18.62 19.07
C ALA A 188 -20.91 -20.09 19.44
N GLU A 189 -20.01 -20.99 19.10
CA GLU A 189 -20.10 -22.42 19.35
C GLU A 189 -18.98 -22.91 20.30
N GLY A 190 -19.22 -24.07 20.93
CA GLY A 190 -18.15 -24.84 21.56
C GLY A 190 -17.28 -25.54 20.50
N GLY A 191 -16.12 -26.06 20.94
CA GLY A 191 -15.34 -26.95 20.09
C GLY A 191 -16.15 -28.19 19.69
N ASP A 192 -15.94 -28.68 18.47
CA ASP A 192 -16.71 -29.79 17.88
C ASP A 192 -18.22 -29.51 17.83
N GLY A 193 -18.58 -28.26 17.57
CA GLY A 193 -19.94 -27.76 17.42
C GLY A 193 -20.57 -28.10 16.07
N ASN A 194 -21.74 -27.52 15.80
CA ASN A 194 -22.48 -27.80 14.56
C ASN A 194 -21.70 -27.40 13.30
N SER A 195 -20.84 -26.39 13.41
CA SER A 195 -20.05 -25.88 12.28
C SER A 195 -18.70 -26.59 12.10
N SER A 196 -18.42 -27.68 12.84
CA SER A 196 -17.20 -28.48 12.66
C SER A 196 -17.37 -29.49 11.52
N LEU A 197 -16.29 -29.82 10.81
CA LEU A 197 -16.30 -30.76 9.66
C LEU A 197 -15.69 -32.11 10.03
N TYR A 198 -16.16 -33.18 9.37
CA TYR A 198 -15.52 -34.49 9.48
C TYR A 198 -14.10 -34.48 8.91
N THR A 199 -13.22 -35.32 9.47
CA THR A 199 -11.90 -35.63 8.91
C THR A 199 -11.99 -36.80 7.94
N ASN A 200 -10.96 -37.05 7.11
CA ASN A 200 -10.95 -38.24 6.25
C ASN A 200 -11.04 -39.55 7.05
N ALA A 201 -10.55 -39.57 8.31
CA ALA A 201 -10.66 -40.74 9.18
C ALA A 201 -12.10 -41.04 9.63
N GLN A 202 -12.98 -40.03 9.58
CA GLN A 202 -14.37 -40.11 10.00
C GLN A 202 -15.30 -40.31 8.81
N GLU A 203 -15.08 -39.56 7.72
CA GLU A 203 -15.80 -39.68 6.47
C GLU A 203 -14.85 -39.56 5.27
N ASP A 204 -14.74 -40.67 4.53
CA ASP A 204 -13.82 -40.86 3.40
C ASP A 204 -14.52 -40.65 2.03
N GLU A 205 -15.82 -40.33 2.05
CA GLU A 205 -16.62 -40.08 0.84
C GLU A 205 -17.20 -38.66 0.84
N GLY A 206 -16.41 -37.68 1.32
CA GLY A 206 -16.68 -36.25 1.34
C GLY A 206 -17.11 -35.68 2.69
N GLN A 207 -16.45 -34.61 3.14
CA GLN A 207 -16.55 -34.09 4.51
C GLN A 207 -17.76 -33.16 4.70
N PHE A 208 -18.21 -32.50 3.63
CA PHE A 208 -19.31 -31.53 3.65
C PHE A 208 -19.98 -31.40 2.27
N THR A 209 -21.10 -30.69 2.21
CA THR A 209 -21.79 -30.39 0.96
C THR A 209 -21.92 -28.89 0.73
N ILE A 210 -21.91 -28.49 -0.54
CA ILE A 210 -22.15 -27.11 -0.97
C ILE A 210 -23.35 -27.05 -1.93
N LEU A 211 -23.99 -25.89 -1.94
CA LEU A 211 -25.12 -25.57 -2.80
C LEU A 211 -26.24 -26.61 -2.71
N SER A 212 -26.56 -27.06 -1.49
CA SER A 212 -27.50 -28.15 -1.24
C SER A 212 -28.30 -27.96 0.04
N ASP A 213 -29.50 -28.53 0.07
CA ASP A 213 -30.32 -28.66 1.27
C ASP A 213 -31.00 -30.03 1.31
N SER A 214 -31.33 -30.53 2.50
CA SER A 214 -32.09 -31.77 2.71
C SER A 214 -33.61 -31.61 2.63
N ASP A 215 -34.13 -30.38 2.66
CA ASP A 215 -35.57 -30.16 2.59
C ASP A 215 -36.14 -30.36 1.19
N ALA A 216 -37.37 -30.88 1.11
CA ALA A 216 -38.08 -31.16 -0.14
C ALA A 216 -38.58 -29.91 -0.89
N THR A 217 -38.17 -28.72 -0.46
CA THR A 217 -38.48 -27.43 -1.06
C THR A 217 -37.47 -27.05 -2.13
N VAL A 218 -37.97 -26.39 -3.17
CA VAL A 218 -37.14 -25.91 -4.28
C VAL A 218 -36.63 -24.53 -3.93
N TYR A 219 -35.32 -24.35 -4.00
CA TYR A 219 -34.61 -23.10 -3.70
C TYR A 219 -34.03 -22.43 -4.95
N ALA A 220 -33.60 -21.17 -4.81
CA ALA A 220 -32.98 -20.43 -5.91
C ALA A 220 -31.76 -21.15 -6.49
N GLY A 221 -31.65 -21.13 -7.81
CA GLY A 221 -30.46 -21.55 -8.51
C GLY A 221 -29.30 -20.55 -8.41
N CYS A 222 -28.11 -21.01 -8.76
CA CYS A 222 -26.91 -20.19 -8.86
C CYS A 222 -25.95 -20.72 -9.92
N GLU A 223 -24.95 -19.92 -10.24
CA GLU A 223 -23.78 -20.31 -10.99
C GLU A 223 -22.56 -20.28 -10.06
N LEU A 224 -21.68 -21.27 -10.16
CA LEU A 224 -20.44 -21.38 -9.40
C LEU A 224 -19.27 -21.48 -10.40
N ALA A 225 -18.40 -20.47 -10.39
CA ALA A 225 -17.24 -20.40 -11.29
C ALA A 225 -16.00 -21.02 -10.65
N ASN A 226 -15.75 -20.72 -9.38
CA ASN A 226 -14.63 -21.28 -8.63
C ASN A 226 -15.07 -21.64 -7.21
N PHE A 227 -14.46 -22.67 -6.63
CA PHE A 227 -14.58 -22.99 -5.21
C PHE A 227 -13.21 -23.37 -4.65
N ALA A 228 -12.91 -22.93 -3.43
CA ALA A 228 -11.73 -23.38 -2.72
C ALA A 228 -12.02 -23.66 -1.23
N PHE A 229 -11.22 -24.56 -0.67
CA PHE A 229 -11.22 -24.89 0.75
C PHE A 229 -9.78 -24.91 1.27
N VAL A 230 -9.58 -24.40 2.48
CA VAL A 230 -8.31 -24.45 3.21
C VAL A 230 -8.57 -24.93 4.64
N SER A 231 -7.80 -25.90 5.12
CA SER A 231 -7.89 -26.42 6.50
C SER A 231 -7.18 -25.50 7.52
N MET A 232 -7.45 -24.20 7.43
CA MET A 232 -6.92 -23.14 8.28
C MET A 232 -7.84 -21.91 8.21
N ALA A 233 -7.82 -21.08 9.26
CA ALA A 233 -8.43 -19.76 9.21
C ALA A 233 -7.51 -18.77 8.51
N LEU A 234 -7.96 -18.19 7.39
CA LEU A 234 -7.24 -17.07 6.77
C LEU A 234 -7.41 -15.80 7.62
N SER A 235 -6.36 -14.98 7.69
CA SER A 235 -6.46 -13.67 8.35
C SER A 235 -7.32 -12.70 7.53
N ALA A 236 -7.79 -11.62 8.15
CA ALA A 236 -8.55 -10.60 7.44
C ALA A 236 -7.76 -9.96 6.29
N GLU A 237 -6.44 -9.77 6.47
CA GLU A 237 -5.53 -9.27 5.43
C GLU A 237 -5.42 -10.27 4.28
N ALA A 238 -5.24 -11.55 4.59
CA ALA A 238 -5.21 -12.62 3.60
C ALA A 238 -6.52 -12.67 2.81
N VAL A 239 -7.68 -12.55 3.47
CA VAL A 239 -8.98 -12.51 2.78
C VAL A 239 -9.13 -11.24 1.92
N ALA A 240 -8.62 -10.09 2.35
CA ALA A 240 -8.61 -8.87 1.54
C ALA A 240 -7.75 -9.03 0.27
N ASP A 241 -6.62 -9.75 0.37
CA ASP A 241 -5.73 -10.04 -0.76
C ASP A 241 -6.35 -10.99 -1.81
N LEU A 242 -7.40 -11.74 -1.47
CA LEU A 242 -8.17 -12.54 -2.45
C LEU A 242 -9.00 -11.67 -3.40
N SER A 243 -9.28 -10.40 -3.05
CA SER A 243 -10.04 -9.43 -3.86
C SER A 243 -11.43 -9.92 -4.32
N GLU A 244 -11.98 -9.32 -5.38
CA GLU A 244 -13.27 -9.67 -5.97
C GLU A 244 -13.20 -10.95 -6.84
N PHE A 245 -14.34 -11.38 -7.38
CA PHE A 245 -14.41 -12.48 -8.35
C PHE A 245 -13.38 -12.38 -9.48
N ASN A 246 -12.71 -13.49 -9.80
CA ASN A 246 -11.77 -13.60 -10.92
C ASN A 246 -11.98 -14.91 -11.70
N GLU A 247 -12.21 -14.81 -13.01
CA GLU A 247 -12.38 -15.98 -13.90
C GLU A 247 -11.15 -16.91 -13.91
N GLY A 248 -9.97 -16.40 -13.55
CA GLY A 248 -8.72 -17.16 -13.50
C GLY A 248 -8.57 -18.07 -12.27
N GLY A 249 -9.44 -17.97 -11.26
CA GLY A 249 -9.38 -18.76 -10.03
C GLY A 249 -9.37 -17.96 -8.72
N ILE A 250 -9.13 -18.64 -7.61
CA ILE A 250 -9.10 -18.11 -6.25
C ILE A 250 -7.66 -17.88 -5.77
N PHE A 251 -6.79 -18.88 -5.89
CA PHE A 251 -5.38 -18.78 -5.50
C PHE A 251 -4.48 -18.60 -6.72
N ASP A 252 -3.37 -17.86 -6.57
CA ASP A 252 -2.39 -17.67 -7.65
C ASP A 252 -3.06 -17.25 -8.97
N VAL A 253 -4.00 -16.31 -8.88
CA VAL A 253 -4.66 -15.70 -10.05
C VAL A 253 -3.70 -14.73 -10.70
N SER A 254 -2.82 -15.32 -11.48
CA SER A 254 -1.78 -14.61 -12.18
C SER A 254 -2.39 -13.93 -13.42
N SER A 255 -2.50 -12.60 -13.41
CA SER A 255 -3.07 -11.82 -14.51
C SER A 255 -2.34 -12.09 -15.84
N VAL A 256 -3.10 -12.29 -16.93
CA VAL A 256 -2.54 -12.33 -18.30
C VAL A 256 -2.22 -10.93 -18.85
N GLY A 257 -2.79 -9.88 -18.24
CA GLY A 257 -2.50 -8.48 -18.56
C GLY A 257 -1.55 -7.83 -17.54
N ALA A 258 -1.02 -6.66 -17.90
CA ALA A 258 -0.22 -5.85 -16.99
C ALA A 258 -1.04 -5.45 -15.75
N SER A 259 -0.39 -5.34 -14.59
CA SER A 259 -1.03 -4.98 -13.32
C SER A 259 -0.13 -4.09 -12.47
N LYS A 260 -0.64 -3.58 -11.34
CA LYS A 260 0.10 -2.73 -10.39
C LYS A 260 0.83 -1.57 -11.08
N PRO A 261 0.08 -0.67 -11.75
CA PRO A 261 0.66 0.48 -12.41
C PRO A 261 1.38 1.39 -11.42
N LEU A 262 2.51 1.94 -11.84
CA LEU A 262 3.19 3.05 -11.18
C LEU A 262 3.45 4.10 -12.25
N PRO A 263 2.97 5.36 -12.12
CA PRO A 263 2.09 5.85 -11.05
C PRO A 263 0.79 5.05 -10.92
N ASP A 264 0.29 4.93 -9.68
CA ASP A 264 -0.97 4.22 -9.38
C ASP A 264 -2.15 4.84 -10.14
N GLU A 265 -3.23 4.07 -10.28
CA GLU A 265 -4.46 4.56 -10.89
C GLU A 265 -5.02 5.77 -10.14
N GLU A 266 -5.40 6.80 -10.90
CA GLU A 266 -5.87 8.10 -10.42
C GLU A 266 -4.87 8.86 -9.52
N ALA A 267 -3.58 8.47 -9.52
CA ALA A 267 -2.56 9.15 -8.73
C ALA A 267 -2.49 10.64 -9.09
N VAL A 268 -2.45 11.50 -8.08
CA VAL A 268 -2.27 12.95 -8.23
C VAL A 268 -0.90 13.38 -7.71
N ASP A 269 -0.48 14.60 -8.05
CA ASP A 269 0.84 15.15 -7.68
C ASP A 269 2.03 14.31 -8.18
N VAL A 270 1.85 13.62 -9.30
CA VAL A 270 2.90 12.81 -9.93
C VAL A 270 4.00 13.71 -10.49
N LEU A 271 5.26 13.31 -10.31
CA LEU A 271 6.41 14.04 -10.83
C LEU A 271 6.33 14.21 -12.34
N ARG A 272 6.69 15.39 -12.83
CA ARG A 272 6.71 15.69 -14.27
C ARG A 272 7.69 14.87 -15.11
N ASN A 273 8.57 14.10 -14.47
CA ASN A 273 9.52 13.17 -15.09
C ASN A 273 9.27 11.74 -14.60
N ALA A 274 8.00 11.41 -14.34
CA ALA A 274 7.61 10.08 -13.91
C ALA A 274 7.98 9.02 -14.96
N THR A 275 8.50 7.91 -14.44
CA THR A 275 8.68 6.67 -15.18
C THR A 275 7.45 5.82 -14.94
N LEU A 276 6.87 5.27 -16.01
CA LEU A 276 5.83 4.26 -15.90
C LEU A 276 6.47 2.92 -15.54
N SER A 277 5.89 2.16 -14.64
CA SER A 277 6.26 0.76 -14.41
C SER A 277 5.05 -0.07 -14.03
N TRP A 278 5.13 -1.38 -14.25
CA TRP A 278 4.03 -2.31 -13.99
C TRP A 278 4.58 -3.70 -13.69
N ASN A 279 3.71 -4.57 -13.17
CA ASN A 279 3.94 -6.00 -13.13
C ASN A 279 3.48 -6.62 -14.45
N PRO A 280 4.34 -7.40 -15.13
CA PRO A 280 4.01 -8.00 -16.40
C PRO A 280 2.97 -9.12 -16.24
N GLY A 281 2.17 -9.34 -17.27
CA GLY A 281 1.31 -10.52 -17.34
C GLY A 281 2.13 -11.82 -17.42
N VAL A 282 1.64 -12.93 -16.87
CA VAL A 282 2.45 -14.17 -16.74
C VAL A 282 2.88 -14.82 -18.05
N LEU A 283 2.15 -14.57 -19.13
CA LEU A 283 2.50 -15.10 -20.44
C LEU A 283 3.39 -14.13 -21.25
N ALA A 284 3.60 -12.91 -20.74
CA ALA A 284 4.26 -11.83 -21.45
C ALA A 284 5.73 -12.13 -21.73
N GLY A 285 6.10 -12.09 -23.01
CA GLY A 285 7.49 -12.01 -23.44
C GLY A 285 7.93 -10.58 -23.76
N THR A 286 6.99 -9.72 -24.17
CA THR A 286 7.23 -8.29 -24.46
C THR A 286 5.97 -7.46 -24.22
N HIS A 287 6.13 -6.13 -24.14
CA HIS A 287 5.09 -5.18 -23.79
C HIS A 287 4.97 -4.08 -24.86
N ASP A 288 3.73 -3.72 -25.22
CA ASP A 288 3.43 -2.51 -26.00
C ASP A 288 2.81 -1.46 -25.06
N VAL A 289 3.42 -0.28 -24.99
CA VAL A 289 3.01 0.80 -24.09
C VAL A 289 2.35 1.91 -24.90
N TYR A 290 1.12 2.27 -24.52
CA TYR A 290 0.37 3.40 -25.07
C TYR A 290 0.22 4.46 -24.00
N PHE A 291 0.48 5.72 -24.34
CA PHE A 291 0.51 6.85 -23.42
C PHE A 291 0.04 8.13 -24.15
N GLY A 292 -0.90 8.87 -23.57
CA GLY A 292 -1.42 10.08 -24.18
C GLY A 292 -2.36 10.88 -23.30
N GLU A 293 -2.82 12.04 -23.79
CA GLU A 293 -3.69 12.97 -23.05
C GLU A 293 -5.19 12.63 -23.21
N ALA A 294 -5.54 11.75 -24.16
CA ALA A 294 -6.91 11.41 -24.50
C ALA A 294 -7.23 9.93 -24.21
N LEU A 295 -8.13 9.69 -23.26
CA LEU A 295 -8.64 8.36 -22.89
C LEU A 295 -9.12 7.54 -24.10
N ALA A 296 -9.85 8.17 -25.03
CA ALA A 296 -10.39 7.49 -26.20
C ALA A 296 -9.29 6.99 -27.15
N ASP A 297 -8.19 7.72 -27.27
CA ASP A 297 -7.08 7.33 -28.14
C ASP A 297 -6.28 6.19 -27.51
N VAL A 298 -6.03 6.24 -26.20
CA VAL A 298 -5.31 5.19 -25.46
C VAL A 298 -6.12 3.89 -25.41
N SER A 299 -7.41 3.96 -25.09
CA SER A 299 -8.30 2.78 -25.08
C SER A 299 -8.50 2.18 -26.47
N GLY A 300 -8.58 3.01 -27.52
CA GLY A 300 -8.81 2.56 -28.90
C GLY A 300 -7.57 2.12 -29.67
N ALA A 301 -6.37 2.42 -29.15
CA ALA A 301 -5.13 2.12 -29.85
C ALA A 301 -4.93 0.61 -30.06
N THR A 302 -4.28 0.26 -31.16
CA THR A 302 -3.78 -1.10 -31.41
C THR A 302 -2.42 -1.01 -32.08
N ARG A 303 -1.66 -2.11 -32.09
CA ARG A 303 -0.37 -2.18 -32.80
C ARG A 303 -0.48 -1.78 -34.29
N SER A 304 -1.63 -2.04 -34.92
CA SER A 304 -1.88 -1.69 -36.34
C SER A 304 -2.37 -0.26 -36.56
N ASN A 305 -2.95 0.35 -35.53
CA ASN A 305 -3.46 1.71 -35.54
C ASN A 305 -3.22 2.32 -34.15
N PRO A 306 -2.03 2.88 -33.89
CA PRO A 306 -1.63 3.32 -32.56
C PRO A 306 -2.27 4.65 -32.13
N MET A 307 -3.12 5.26 -32.99
CA MET A 307 -3.82 6.53 -32.72
C MET A 307 -2.92 7.70 -32.27
N GLY A 308 -1.60 7.62 -32.54
CA GLY A 308 -0.62 8.62 -32.13
C GLY A 308 -0.15 8.53 -30.68
N VAL A 309 -0.58 7.52 -29.92
CA VAL A 309 -0.29 7.35 -28.49
C VAL A 309 0.67 6.20 -28.20
N GLN A 310 1.25 5.53 -29.20
CA GLN A 310 2.23 4.48 -28.94
C GLN A 310 3.56 5.07 -28.45
N LEU A 311 3.91 4.78 -27.20
CA LEU A 311 5.14 5.21 -26.57
C LEU A 311 6.27 4.23 -26.85
N VAL A 312 6.03 2.93 -26.63
CA VAL A 312 6.98 1.85 -26.93
C VAL A 312 6.25 0.64 -27.50
N GLN A 313 6.92 -0.11 -28.38
CA GLN A 313 6.41 -1.38 -28.93
C GLN A 313 7.42 -2.51 -28.70
N GLY A 314 6.96 -3.63 -28.14
CA GLY A 314 7.71 -4.88 -28.01
C GLY A 314 8.92 -4.80 -27.08
N GLN A 315 8.86 -4.01 -26.01
CA GLN A 315 9.96 -3.97 -25.02
C GLN A 315 9.90 -5.16 -24.07
N ALA A 316 11.06 -5.62 -23.57
CA ALA A 316 11.11 -6.64 -22.52
C ALA A 316 11.17 -6.04 -21.10
N ALA A 317 11.47 -4.75 -20.98
CA ALA A 317 11.48 -4.07 -19.69
C ALA A 317 10.04 -3.78 -19.24
N THR A 318 9.82 -3.77 -17.93
CA THR A 318 8.52 -3.49 -17.31
C THR A 318 8.44 -2.04 -16.80
N SER A 319 9.23 -1.16 -17.41
CA SER A 319 9.26 0.26 -17.10
C SER A 319 9.62 1.10 -18.32
N THR A 320 9.09 2.33 -18.41
CA THR A 320 9.29 3.25 -19.53
C THR A 320 9.31 4.70 -19.06
N ASP A 321 10.34 5.45 -19.44
CA ASP A 321 10.41 6.89 -19.22
C ASP A 321 9.41 7.63 -20.14
N THR A 322 8.60 8.51 -19.56
CA THR A 322 7.64 9.35 -20.31
C THR A 322 8.28 10.63 -20.87
N GLY A 323 9.51 10.93 -20.46
CA GLY A 323 10.14 12.21 -20.70
C GLY A 323 9.55 13.30 -19.79
N ARG A 324 9.40 14.51 -20.33
CA ARG A 324 8.97 15.68 -19.55
C ARG A 324 7.51 16.00 -19.80
N LEU A 325 6.69 15.75 -18.78
CA LEU A 325 5.26 15.98 -18.78
C LEU A 325 4.87 17.43 -18.50
N THR A 326 3.65 17.77 -18.89
CA THR A 326 3.00 19.08 -18.64
C THR A 326 2.40 19.10 -17.23
N PHE A 327 2.61 20.20 -16.49
CA PHE A 327 2.07 20.35 -15.15
C PHE A 327 0.54 20.41 -15.14
N GLY A 328 -0.09 19.80 -14.13
CA GLY A 328 -1.54 19.75 -13.96
C GLY A 328 -2.28 18.93 -15.03
N GLN A 329 -1.55 18.33 -15.98
CA GLN A 329 -2.16 17.53 -17.04
C GLN A 329 -2.38 16.10 -16.54
N THR A 330 -3.57 15.58 -16.81
CA THR A 330 -3.88 14.16 -16.66
C THR A 330 -3.46 13.39 -17.91
N TYR A 331 -2.71 12.31 -17.72
CA TYR A 331 -2.30 11.39 -18.79
C TYR A 331 -2.95 10.03 -18.58
N TYR A 332 -3.27 9.37 -19.68
CA TYR A 332 -3.81 8.02 -19.74
C TYR A 332 -2.77 7.10 -20.35
N TRP A 333 -2.70 5.86 -19.86
CA TRP A 333 -1.76 4.88 -20.37
C TRP A 333 -2.26 3.47 -20.21
N ARG A 334 -1.74 2.57 -21.06
CA ARG A 334 -2.11 1.15 -21.08
C ARG A 334 -0.91 0.35 -21.53
N VAL A 335 -0.78 -0.86 -21.00
CA VAL A 335 0.20 -1.82 -21.47
C VAL A 335 -0.53 -3.02 -22.07
N ASP A 336 -0.29 -3.28 -23.36
CA ASP A 336 -0.73 -4.52 -23.98
C ASP A 336 0.40 -5.57 -23.86
N GLU A 337 0.07 -6.71 -23.26
CA GLU A 337 0.98 -7.81 -23.02
C GLU A 337 1.07 -8.72 -24.24
N VAL A 338 2.29 -9.05 -24.68
CA VAL A 338 2.52 -9.87 -25.87
C VAL A 338 3.19 -11.16 -25.45
N ASN A 339 2.54 -12.29 -25.73
CA ASN A 339 3.03 -13.61 -25.37
C ASN A 339 4.45 -13.89 -25.88
N ALA A 340 5.19 -14.66 -25.10
CA ALA A 340 6.43 -15.26 -25.54
C ALA A 340 6.22 -16.20 -26.75
N THR A 341 7.32 -16.58 -27.40
CA THR A 341 7.28 -17.52 -28.53
C THR A 341 6.66 -18.86 -28.12
N PRO A 342 5.88 -19.54 -28.99
CA PRO A 342 5.63 -19.21 -30.40
C PRO A 342 4.32 -18.44 -30.66
N ASP A 343 3.52 -18.18 -29.64
CA ASP A 343 2.12 -17.74 -29.78
C ASP A 343 1.99 -16.26 -30.15
N HIS A 344 2.76 -15.38 -29.49
CA HIS A 344 2.73 -13.93 -29.74
C HIS A 344 1.34 -13.27 -29.69
N THR A 345 0.36 -13.93 -29.06
CA THR A 345 -0.96 -13.36 -28.77
C THR A 345 -0.78 -12.06 -27.96
N ILE A 346 -1.59 -11.05 -28.29
CA ILE A 346 -1.59 -9.76 -27.62
C ILE A 346 -2.82 -9.67 -26.73
N PHE A 347 -2.61 -9.50 -25.43
CA PHE A 347 -3.63 -9.22 -24.44
C PHE A 347 -3.65 -7.72 -24.20
N SER A 348 -4.79 -7.09 -24.45
CA SER A 348 -4.92 -5.67 -24.15
C SER A 348 -5.07 -5.46 -22.66
N GLY A 349 -4.31 -4.52 -22.08
CA GLY A 349 -4.38 -4.20 -20.66
C GLY A 349 -5.53 -3.25 -20.31
N GLU A 350 -5.65 -2.94 -19.04
CA GLU A 350 -6.53 -1.87 -18.55
C GLU A 350 -5.92 -0.50 -18.82
N VAL A 351 -6.78 0.52 -18.98
CA VAL A 351 -6.32 1.90 -19.15
C VAL A 351 -6.24 2.56 -17.78
N TRP A 352 -5.04 2.98 -17.43
CA TRP A 352 -4.78 3.73 -16.21
C TRP A 352 -4.61 5.22 -16.49
N ASN A 353 -4.74 6.06 -15.47
CA ASN A 353 -4.57 7.49 -15.54
C ASN A 353 -3.88 8.07 -14.30
N PHE A 354 -3.16 9.17 -14.48
CA PHE A 354 -2.60 9.95 -13.37
C PHE A 354 -2.52 11.43 -13.73
N THR A 355 -2.50 12.29 -12.72
CA THR A 355 -2.39 13.74 -12.86
C THR A 355 -1.04 14.23 -12.38
N VAL A 356 -0.32 14.88 -13.30
CA VAL A 356 0.97 15.50 -13.02
C VAL A 356 0.78 16.65 -12.04
N GLU A 357 1.72 16.79 -11.13
CA GLU A 357 1.81 17.89 -10.17
C GLU A 357 1.47 19.27 -10.76
N PRO A 358 0.81 20.15 -10.00
CA PRO A 358 0.50 21.49 -10.48
C PRO A 358 1.79 22.32 -10.58
N TYR A 359 1.75 23.36 -11.42
CA TYR A 359 2.88 24.26 -11.58
C TYR A 359 3.17 25.03 -10.28
N SER A 360 2.11 25.58 -9.69
CA SER A 360 2.09 26.26 -8.39
C SER A 360 1.14 25.57 -7.41
N ILE A 361 1.44 25.68 -6.12
CA ILE A 361 0.68 25.08 -5.03
C ILE A 361 0.03 26.17 -4.18
N GLN A 362 -1.20 25.94 -3.71
CA GLN A 362 -1.85 26.85 -2.79
C GLN A 362 -1.09 26.88 -1.45
N ILE A 363 -0.79 28.07 -0.95
CA ILE A 363 -0.32 28.26 0.41
C ILE A 363 -1.51 28.03 1.34
N PRO A 364 -1.47 27.04 2.25
CA PRO A 364 -2.59 26.74 3.13
C PRO A 364 -2.98 27.96 3.97
N GLY A 365 -4.24 28.39 3.90
CA GLY A 365 -4.69 29.60 4.61
C GLY A 365 -4.41 29.58 6.11
N ALA A 366 -4.45 28.40 6.73
CA ALA A 366 -4.13 28.19 8.14
C ALA A 366 -2.69 28.53 8.55
N THR A 367 -1.74 28.62 7.60
CA THR A 367 -0.35 29.04 7.90
C THR A 367 -0.14 30.53 7.69
N VAL A 368 -1.15 31.25 7.18
CA VAL A 368 -1.07 32.68 6.88
C VAL A 368 -1.58 33.48 8.07
N THR A 369 -0.73 34.36 8.60
CA THR A 369 -1.14 35.33 9.62
C THR A 369 -1.80 36.53 8.94
N VAL A 370 -3.07 36.80 9.26
CA VAL A 370 -3.80 37.93 8.71
C VAL A 370 -3.88 39.07 9.73
N THR A 371 -3.55 40.28 9.29
CA THR A 371 -3.68 41.50 10.09
C THR A 371 -4.29 42.60 9.26
N ALA A 372 -5.02 43.53 9.87
CA ALA A 372 -5.65 44.63 9.14
C ALA A 372 -5.67 45.92 9.94
N SER A 373 -6.00 47.02 9.27
CA SER A 373 -6.17 48.35 9.87
C SER A 373 -7.22 48.36 10.98
N SER A 374 -8.34 47.66 10.77
CA SER A 374 -9.45 47.58 11.71
C SER A 374 -10.38 46.40 11.40
N ALA A 375 -11.29 46.13 12.34
CA ALA A 375 -12.41 45.20 12.15
C ALA A 375 -13.70 45.85 12.68
N SER A 376 -14.82 45.56 12.03
CA SER A 376 -16.12 46.14 12.40
C SER A 376 -16.70 45.54 13.68
N ASN A 377 -16.43 44.26 13.94
CA ASN A 377 -16.92 43.49 15.09
C ASN A 377 -16.07 42.21 15.27
N GLU A 378 -16.42 41.38 16.25
CA GLU A 378 -15.70 40.13 16.60
C GLU A 378 -15.91 38.96 15.62
N PHE A 379 -16.89 39.05 14.72
CA PHE A 379 -17.21 38.02 13.73
C PHE A 379 -16.59 38.33 12.36
N SER A 380 -16.71 39.57 11.91
CA SER A 380 -16.19 40.06 10.61
C SER A 380 -14.72 40.51 10.71
N ILE A 381 -13.87 39.60 11.17
CA ILE A 381 -12.43 39.79 11.40
C ILE A 381 -11.60 39.52 10.13
N PRO A 382 -10.33 39.96 10.07
CA PRO A 382 -9.48 39.78 8.89
C PRO A 382 -9.28 38.32 8.49
N ASP A 383 -9.22 37.40 9.45
CA ASP A 383 -9.03 35.97 9.23
C ASP A 383 -10.09 35.34 8.29
N ARG A 384 -11.27 35.96 8.19
CA ARG A 384 -12.34 35.54 7.26
C ARG A 384 -11.90 35.51 5.81
N THR A 385 -10.87 36.27 5.45
CA THR A 385 -10.36 36.31 4.08
C THR A 385 -9.34 35.22 3.77
N MET A 386 -9.05 34.29 4.69
CA MET A 386 -8.11 33.17 4.45
C MET A 386 -8.58 31.85 5.05
N ASP A 387 -9.61 31.84 5.89
CA ASP A 387 -10.07 30.66 6.62
C ASP A 387 -11.05 29.79 5.82
N GLY A 388 -11.35 30.15 4.56
CA GLY A 388 -12.34 29.45 3.74
C GLY A 388 -13.78 29.75 4.15
N SER A 389 -14.01 30.62 5.14
CA SER A 389 -15.35 30.83 5.67
C SER A 389 -16.22 31.51 4.62
N GLY A 390 -17.18 30.76 4.10
CA GLY A 390 -18.11 31.24 3.10
C GLY A 390 -17.82 30.78 1.68
N LEU A 391 -16.68 30.15 1.41
CA LEU A 391 -16.37 29.54 0.12
C LEU A 391 -16.98 28.12 0.05
N GLY A 392 -17.86 27.90 -0.94
CA GLY A 392 -18.47 26.59 -1.23
C GLY A 392 -17.65 25.74 -2.20
N GLU A 393 -18.11 24.52 -2.48
CA GLU A 393 -17.42 23.54 -3.35
C GLU A 393 -17.18 24.04 -4.79
N ASP A 394 -18.04 24.91 -5.31
CA ASP A 394 -17.91 25.50 -6.66
C ASP A 394 -17.17 26.86 -6.67
N ASP A 395 -16.33 27.12 -5.66
CA ASP A 395 -15.73 28.44 -5.39
C ASP A 395 -16.78 29.57 -5.17
N ALA A 396 -18.04 29.20 -4.91
CA ALA A 396 -19.14 30.13 -4.72
C ALA A 396 -19.11 30.70 -3.30
N HIS A 397 -18.92 32.02 -3.18
CA HIS A 397 -18.89 32.67 -1.88
C HIS A 397 -20.29 33.05 -1.40
N THR A 398 -20.56 32.81 -0.11
CA THR A 398 -21.80 33.18 0.57
C THR A 398 -22.06 34.68 0.56
N ILE A 399 -23.30 35.06 0.87
CA ILE A 399 -23.74 36.45 1.07
C ILE A 399 -23.73 36.89 2.54
N SER A 400 -23.31 36.01 3.45
CA SER A 400 -23.25 36.27 4.89
C SER A 400 -22.13 37.26 5.24
N PRO A 401 -22.43 38.40 5.89
CA PRO A 401 -21.39 39.36 6.30
C PRO A 401 -20.40 38.82 7.35
N GLU A 402 -20.78 37.79 8.11
CA GLU A 402 -19.91 37.17 9.13
C GLU A 402 -18.83 36.27 8.52
N ALA A 403 -18.98 35.92 7.25
CA ALA A 403 -18.02 35.17 6.44
C ALA A 403 -17.11 36.10 5.61
N MET A 404 -17.00 37.37 6.02
CA MET A 404 -16.24 38.39 5.29
C MET A 404 -15.58 39.31 6.29
N TRP A 405 -14.42 39.84 5.93
CA TRP A 405 -13.82 40.92 6.69
C TRP A 405 -14.54 42.24 6.39
N PHE A 406 -14.75 43.04 7.43
CA PHE A 406 -15.23 44.42 7.32
C PHE A 406 -14.36 45.33 8.18
N THR A 407 -13.93 46.47 7.63
CA THR A 407 -13.28 47.51 8.43
C THR A 407 -14.26 48.15 9.42
N ALA A 408 -13.72 48.78 10.46
CA ALA A 408 -14.51 49.68 11.30
C ALA A 408 -15.08 50.83 10.47
N THR A 409 -16.25 51.35 10.88
CA THR A 409 -16.85 52.52 10.22
C THR A 409 -16.00 53.76 10.42
N GLY A 410 -15.66 54.43 9.32
CA GLY A 410 -14.83 55.64 9.33
C GLY A 410 -13.33 55.38 9.23
N ASP A 411 -12.90 54.17 8.86
CA ASP A 411 -11.49 53.87 8.62
C ASP A 411 -10.96 54.73 7.46
N THR A 412 -10.01 55.61 7.74
CA THR A 412 -9.45 56.56 6.78
C THR A 412 -8.19 56.06 6.09
N ASP A 413 -7.62 54.94 6.57
CA ASP A 413 -6.38 54.34 6.04
C ASP A 413 -6.51 52.81 6.03
N PRO A 414 -7.46 52.27 5.25
CA PRO A 414 -7.80 50.85 5.27
C PRO A 414 -6.72 49.99 4.60
N TRP A 415 -6.28 48.94 5.28
CA TRP A 415 -5.36 47.95 4.73
C TRP A 415 -5.58 46.57 5.33
N ILE A 416 -5.18 45.53 4.59
CA ILE A 416 -5.10 44.15 5.07
C ILE A 416 -3.76 43.55 4.62
N GLN A 417 -3.12 42.77 5.49
CA GLN A 417 -1.81 42.19 5.31
C GLN A 417 -1.82 40.71 5.63
N TYR A 418 -1.20 39.95 4.75
CA TYR A 418 -0.98 38.51 4.83
C TYR A 418 0.50 38.26 5.08
N GLY A 419 0.83 37.57 6.18
CA GLY A 419 2.19 37.19 6.54
C GLY A 419 2.35 35.68 6.49
N PHE A 420 3.36 35.22 5.75
CA PHE A 420 3.71 33.81 5.61
C PHE A 420 4.79 33.39 6.63
N ASP A 421 4.87 32.09 6.85
CA ASP A 421 5.88 31.44 7.69
C ASP A 421 7.31 31.68 7.19
N THR A 422 7.50 31.61 5.88
CA THR A 422 8.77 31.83 5.17
C THR A 422 8.60 32.72 3.94
N VAL A 423 9.70 33.01 3.25
CA VAL A 423 9.65 33.67 1.93
C VAL A 423 9.22 32.65 0.89
N HIS A 424 8.12 32.94 0.19
CA HIS A 424 7.60 32.12 -0.91
C HIS A 424 7.90 32.78 -2.25
N LYS A 425 8.03 31.97 -3.30
CA LYS A 425 8.01 32.44 -4.69
C LYS A 425 6.56 32.54 -5.14
N LEU A 426 5.93 33.69 -4.95
CA LEU A 426 4.50 33.86 -5.23
C LEU A 426 4.22 33.81 -6.74
N ASP A 427 3.24 33.00 -7.12
CA ASP A 427 2.72 32.86 -8.48
C ASP A 427 1.52 33.77 -8.67
N THR A 428 0.45 33.46 -7.94
CA THR A 428 -0.88 34.02 -8.18
C THR A 428 -1.59 34.29 -6.86
N MET A 429 -2.31 35.40 -6.79
CA MET A 429 -3.29 35.68 -5.74
C MET A 429 -4.69 35.73 -6.35
N LYS A 430 -5.60 34.93 -5.82
CA LYS A 430 -7.03 34.98 -6.15
C LYS A 430 -7.77 35.80 -5.10
N VAL A 431 -8.67 36.67 -5.52
CA VAL A 431 -9.40 37.57 -4.62
C VAL A 431 -10.90 37.53 -4.90
N TRP A 432 -11.68 37.14 -3.90
CA TRP A 432 -13.13 37.27 -3.87
C TRP A 432 -13.50 38.53 -3.10
N ASN A 433 -14.23 39.41 -3.77
CA ASN A 433 -14.64 40.68 -3.17
C ASN A 433 -15.89 40.51 -2.28
N SER A 434 -16.18 41.51 -1.44
CA SER A 434 -17.37 41.54 -0.55
C SER A 434 -18.64 41.16 -1.29
N ASN A 435 -19.22 40.01 -0.95
CA ASN A 435 -20.43 39.49 -1.61
C ASN A 435 -21.70 39.64 -0.74
N SER A 436 -21.69 40.56 0.21
CA SER A 436 -22.88 40.81 1.05
C SER A 436 -24.12 41.06 0.19
N SER A 437 -25.30 40.61 0.63
CA SER A 437 -26.57 40.86 -0.08
C SER A 437 -26.90 42.35 -0.29
N ALA A 438 -26.30 43.23 0.52
CA ALA A 438 -26.42 44.68 0.36
C ALA A 438 -25.32 45.32 -0.50
N GLU A 439 -24.41 44.52 -1.08
CA GLU A 439 -23.29 45.00 -1.90
C GLU A 439 -23.79 45.89 -3.03
N MET A 440 -24.82 45.51 -3.77
CA MET A 440 -25.35 46.33 -4.88
C MET A 440 -25.97 47.67 -4.43
N ALA A 441 -26.47 47.74 -3.20
CA ALA A 441 -27.08 48.94 -2.65
C ALA A 441 -26.07 49.89 -1.98
N ILE A 442 -25.04 49.34 -1.34
CA ILE A 442 -24.10 50.11 -0.51
C ILE A 442 -22.70 50.18 -1.11
N GLY A 443 -22.18 49.08 -1.66
CA GLY A 443 -20.89 49.03 -2.33
C GLY A 443 -19.69 49.03 -1.37
N TRP A 444 -19.64 48.08 -0.43
CA TRP A 444 -18.52 47.97 0.51
C TRP A 444 -17.29 47.31 -0.10
N GLY A 445 -17.48 46.52 -1.16
CA GLY A 445 -16.40 45.84 -1.84
C GLY A 445 -15.27 46.79 -2.22
N VAL A 446 -14.05 46.32 -1.99
CA VAL A 446 -12.82 47.02 -2.37
C VAL A 446 -12.86 47.30 -3.86
N LYS A 447 -12.55 48.52 -4.27
CA LYS A 447 -12.48 48.91 -5.68
C LYS A 447 -11.04 49.19 -6.06
N ASP A 448 -10.54 50.38 -5.77
CA ASP A 448 -9.16 50.75 -6.11
C ASP A 448 -8.23 50.30 -4.97
N VAL A 449 -7.15 49.60 -5.30
CA VAL A 449 -6.20 49.00 -4.34
C VAL A 449 -4.77 49.12 -4.86
N GLN A 450 -3.82 49.32 -3.96
CA GLN A 450 -2.40 49.15 -4.24
C GLN A 450 -1.91 47.92 -3.49
N ILE A 451 -1.36 46.96 -4.23
CA ILE A 451 -0.80 45.74 -3.67
C ILE A 451 0.70 45.92 -3.55
N GLU A 452 1.22 45.63 -2.36
CA GLU A 452 2.64 45.67 -2.05
C GLU A 452 3.08 44.32 -1.50
N TYR A 453 4.35 43.97 -1.70
CA TYR A 453 4.92 42.74 -1.15
C TYR A 453 6.32 42.98 -0.60
N SER A 454 6.76 42.13 0.31
CA SER A 454 8.05 42.25 0.98
C SER A 454 8.57 40.90 1.46
N ALA A 455 9.89 40.70 1.37
CA ALA A 455 10.56 39.54 1.95
C ALA A 455 10.87 39.73 3.46
N ASP A 456 11.00 40.98 3.93
CA ASP A 456 11.48 41.32 5.28
C ASP A 456 10.48 42.13 6.13
N GLY A 457 9.38 42.59 5.52
CA GLY A 457 8.37 43.44 6.14
C GLY A 457 8.79 44.90 6.31
N GLN A 458 9.99 45.29 5.84
CA GLN A 458 10.57 46.62 5.96
C GLN A 458 10.67 47.31 4.60
N ASN A 459 11.19 46.60 3.60
CA ASN A 459 11.34 47.06 2.23
C ASN A 459 10.20 46.48 1.40
N TRP A 460 9.35 47.37 0.86
CA TRP A 460 8.15 46.99 0.14
C TRP A 460 8.26 47.36 -1.34
N ASP A 461 7.99 46.38 -2.19
CA ASP A 461 7.82 46.57 -3.63
C ASP A 461 6.34 46.70 -3.96
N VAL A 462 6.01 47.53 -4.95
CA VAL A 462 4.64 47.72 -5.43
C VAL A 462 4.40 46.78 -6.60
N LEU A 463 3.36 45.94 -6.51
CA LEU A 463 2.93 45.08 -7.61
C LEU A 463 2.26 45.94 -8.70
N THR A 464 2.82 45.91 -9.91
CA THR A 464 2.31 46.69 -11.04
C THR A 464 1.22 45.92 -11.79
N GLY A 465 0.09 46.57 -12.09
CA GLY A 465 -0.94 46.02 -13.00
C GLY A 465 -2.31 45.80 -12.35
N ALA A 466 -2.36 45.25 -11.15
CA ALA A 466 -3.59 45.05 -10.38
C ALA A 466 -3.90 46.27 -9.51
N THR A 467 -4.73 47.18 -10.02
CA THR A 467 -5.10 48.43 -9.32
C THR A 467 -6.58 48.53 -8.99
N GLN A 468 -7.42 47.64 -9.52
CA GLN A 468 -8.85 47.64 -9.29
C GLN A 468 -9.39 46.21 -9.20
N LEU A 469 -10.19 45.93 -8.18
CA LEU A 469 -10.90 44.66 -7.99
C LEU A 469 -12.33 44.73 -8.51
N SER A 470 -12.80 43.64 -9.09
CA SER A 470 -14.15 43.45 -9.62
C SER A 470 -15.19 43.49 -8.49
N ARG A 471 -16.35 44.11 -8.75
CA ARG A 471 -17.45 44.15 -7.78
C ARG A 471 -18.18 42.80 -7.75
N ALA A 472 -18.39 42.25 -6.57
CA ALA A 472 -19.24 41.06 -6.43
C ALA A 472 -20.73 41.40 -6.62
N PRO A 473 -21.56 40.44 -7.06
CA PRO A 473 -22.97 40.67 -7.37
C PRO A 473 -23.89 40.72 -6.13
N GLY A 474 -23.43 40.29 -4.95
CA GLY A 474 -24.26 40.14 -3.76
C GLY A 474 -25.22 38.95 -3.83
N LEU A 475 -24.82 37.88 -4.55
CA LEU A 475 -25.65 36.70 -4.82
C LEU A 475 -24.94 35.42 -4.35
N PRO A 476 -25.67 34.39 -3.87
CA PRO A 476 -25.06 33.12 -3.42
C PRO A 476 -24.30 32.36 -4.52
N THR A 477 -24.48 32.73 -5.78
CA THR A 477 -23.82 32.10 -6.95
C THR A 477 -22.53 32.83 -7.35
N TYR A 478 -21.95 33.65 -6.48
CA TYR A 478 -20.74 34.41 -6.79
C TYR A 478 -19.51 33.50 -6.72
N ASN A 479 -19.08 32.99 -7.86
CA ASN A 479 -17.92 32.10 -8.01
C ASN A 479 -16.82 32.71 -8.90
N GLN A 480 -16.78 34.04 -8.98
CA GLN A 480 -15.80 34.75 -9.80
C GLN A 480 -14.80 35.43 -8.88
N TYR A 481 -13.53 35.39 -9.22
CA TYR A 481 -12.45 36.05 -8.49
C TYR A 481 -11.59 36.86 -9.44
N ASP A 482 -10.93 37.88 -8.92
CA ASP A 482 -9.83 38.53 -9.63
C ASP A 482 -8.56 37.69 -9.43
N GLU A 483 -7.88 37.38 -10.53
CA GLU A 483 -6.60 36.69 -10.52
C GLU A 483 -5.46 37.68 -10.74
N ILE A 484 -4.50 37.70 -9.81
CA ILE A 484 -3.42 38.67 -9.75
C ILE A 484 -2.08 37.95 -9.80
N ASP A 485 -1.36 38.16 -10.89
CA ASP A 485 -0.04 37.58 -11.16
C ASP A 485 1.07 38.31 -10.39
N PHE A 486 1.89 37.56 -9.65
CA PHE A 486 3.07 38.03 -8.93
C PHE A 486 4.36 37.85 -9.74
N GLY A 487 4.32 37.15 -10.87
CA GLY A 487 5.47 36.93 -11.75
C GLY A 487 6.62 36.18 -11.07
N GLY A 488 6.35 35.39 -10.03
CA GLY A 488 7.37 34.69 -9.26
C GLY A 488 8.09 35.57 -8.23
N ALA A 489 7.45 36.64 -7.73
CA ALA A 489 8.04 37.53 -6.74
C ALA A 489 8.34 36.81 -5.41
N ALA A 490 9.51 37.07 -4.84
CA ALA A 490 9.90 36.56 -3.52
C ALA A 490 9.28 37.40 -2.42
N ALA A 491 8.35 36.84 -1.65
CA ALA A 491 7.65 37.57 -0.61
C ALA A 491 7.33 36.69 0.60
N ARG A 492 7.47 37.28 1.79
CA ARG A 492 6.95 36.77 3.05
C ARG A 492 5.69 37.52 3.49
N TYR A 493 5.50 38.74 2.98
CA TYR A 493 4.37 39.59 3.31
C TYR A 493 3.73 40.14 2.05
N VAL A 494 2.40 40.18 2.01
CA VAL A 494 1.62 40.88 0.99
C VAL A 494 0.65 41.81 1.70
N ARG A 495 0.56 43.07 1.27
CA ARG A 495 -0.34 44.08 1.83
C ARG A 495 -1.19 44.71 0.74
N LEU A 496 -2.49 44.77 0.98
CA LEU A 496 -3.46 45.48 0.15
C LEU A 496 -3.76 46.82 0.82
N ASN A 497 -3.24 47.91 0.26
CA ASN A 497 -3.57 49.27 0.67
C ASN A 497 -4.82 49.73 -0.11
N ILE A 498 -5.96 49.80 0.58
CA ILE A 498 -7.26 50.03 -0.04
C ILE A 498 -7.46 51.54 -0.22
N GLN A 499 -7.81 51.96 -1.44
CA GLN A 499 -7.95 53.38 -1.79
C GLN A 499 -9.42 53.80 -1.91
N SER A 500 -10.28 52.89 -2.38
CA SER A 500 -11.71 53.17 -2.56
C SER A 500 -12.58 51.91 -2.47
N ASN A 501 -13.90 52.10 -2.40
CA ASN A 501 -14.91 51.05 -2.51
C ASN A 501 -15.90 51.37 -3.64
N TRP A 502 -16.75 50.42 -4.00
CA TRP A 502 -17.71 50.58 -5.10
C TRP A 502 -18.86 51.55 -4.81
N GLY A 503 -19.12 51.85 -3.54
CA GLY A 503 -20.19 52.74 -3.09
C GLY A 503 -19.82 54.22 -3.11
N GLY A 504 -18.61 54.57 -2.66
CA GLY A 504 -18.10 55.94 -2.57
C GLY A 504 -18.80 56.84 -1.53
N VAL A 505 -19.74 56.31 -0.74
CA VAL A 505 -20.56 57.08 0.22
C VAL A 505 -20.17 56.81 1.68
N LEU A 506 -19.82 55.56 2.00
CA LEU A 506 -19.40 55.16 3.35
C LEU A 506 -17.91 54.84 3.37
N MET A 507 -17.21 55.26 4.43
CA MET A 507 -15.81 54.91 4.69
C MET A 507 -15.76 53.57 5.45
N SER A 508 -16.19 52.50 4.75
CA SER A 508 -16.15 51.12 5.22
C SER A 508 -15.86 50.20 4.04
N TYR A 509 -15.01 49.20 4.25
CA TYR A 509 -14.46 48.35 3.21
C TYR A 509 -14.60 46.90 3.62
N SER A 510 -14.77 46.02 2.63
CA SER A 510 -14.99 44.60 2.89
C SER A 510 -14.39 43.73 1.80
N LEU A 511 -13.91 42.56 2.21
CA LEU A 511 -13.34 41.53 1.35
C LEU A 511 -13.82 40.15 1.83
N SER A 512 -14.04 39.23 0.90
CA SER A 512 -14.59 37.91 1.22
C SER A 512 -13.49 36.88 1.46
N GLU A 513 -12.68 36.58 0.44
CA GLU A 513 -11.67 35.51 0.49
C GLU A 513 -10.45 35.90 -0.35
N VAL A 514 -9.27 35.44 0.06
CA VAL A 514 -8.01 35.55 -0.67
C VAL A 514 -7.31 34.20 -0.62
N GLN A 515 -6.74 33.79 -1.75
CA GLN A 515 -5.90 32.60 -1.83
C GLN A 515 -4.59 32.93 -2.51
N PHE A 516 -3.49 32.44 -1.96
CA PHE A 516 -2.15 32.60 -2.53
C PHE A 516 -1.65 31.28 -3.07
N TYR A 517 -1.01 31.32 -4.24
CA TYR A 517 -0.34 30.20 -4.86
C TYR A 517 1.14 30.54 -5.00
N SER A 518 2.00 29.55 -4.79
CA SER A 518 3.45 29.69 -4.89
C SER A 518 4.05 28.66 -5.84
N ILE A 519 5.08 29.06 -6.59
CA ILE A 519 5.93 28.15 -7.34
C ILE A 519 6.84 27.45 -6.32
N PRO A 520 6.85 26.11 -6.22
CA PRO A 520 7.73 25.39 -5.29
C PRO A 520 9.21 25.58 -5.68
N ALA A 521 9.84 26.63 -5.15
CA ALA A 521 11.22 26.99 -5.50
C ALA A 521 12.26 26.32 -4.59
N ALA A 522 11.86 25.91 -3.38
CA ALA A 522 12.69 25.20 -2.42
C ALA A 522 12.49 23.67 -2.53
N ALA A 523 13.47 22.92 -2.02
CA ALA A 523 13.39 21.47 -1.94
C ALA A 523 12.25 21.02 -1.00
N ARG A 524 11.55 19.94 -1.35
CA ARG A 524 10.41 19.40 -0.60
C ARG A 524 10.41 17.87 -0.61
N THR A 525 9.54 17.25 0.17
CA THR A 525 9.30 15.78 0.16
C THR A 525 10.61 14.98 0.27
N PRO A 526 11.32 15.06 1.42
CA PRO A 526 12.56 14.32 1.63
C PRO A 526 12.31 12.82 1.73
N GLU A 527 13.28 12.04 1.27
CA GLU A 527 13.38 10.60 1.48
C GLU A 527 14.78 10.27 2.03
N PRO A 528 14.92 9.54 3.16
CA PRO A 528 13.86 9.16 4.08
C PRO A 528 13.06 10.35 4.58
N ALA A 529 11.79 10.11 4.93
CA ALA A 529 10.93 11.14 5.50
C ALA A 529 11.59 11.80 6.73
N SER A 530 11.38 13.10 6.92
CA SER A 530 11.98 13.81 8.05
C SER A 530 11.56 13.19 9.38
N GLY A 531 12.53 12.87 10.22
CA GLY A 531 12.36 12.18 11.51
C GLY A 531 12.54 10.66 11.44
N SER A 532 12.87 10.11 10.26
CA SER A 532 13.13 8.66 10.11
C SER A 532 14.20 8.17 11.08
N ALA A 533 13.94 7.04 11.73
CA ALA A 533 14.87 6.34 12.61
C ALA A 533 15.51 5.15 11.90
N ASP A 534 16.52 4.54 12.53
CA ASP A 534 17.20 3.34 12.06
C ASP A 534 17.78 3.44 10.63
N VAL A 535 18.12 4.66 10.21
CA VAL A 535 18.70 4.91 8.89
C VAL A 535 20.17 4.45 8.88
N LEU A 536 20.59 3.72 7.85
CA LEU A 536 22.00 3.32 7.75
C LEU A 536 22.88 4.56 7.48
N PRO A 537 24.09 4.65 8.08
CA PRO A 537 24.99 5.79 7.84
C PRO A 537 25.42 5.98 6.36
N ASN A 538 25.28 4.97 5.52
CA ASN A 538 25.52 5.00 4.08
C ASN A 538 24.24 5.11 3.24
N ALA A 539 23.13 5.50 3.84
CA ALA A 539 21.88 5.72 3.12
C ALA A 539 22.03 6.83 2.07
N VAL A 540 21.20 6.75 1.03
CA VAL A 540 21.03 7.84 0.06
C VAL A 540 19.82 8.65 0.48
N VAL A 541 20.01 9.93 0.72
CA VAL A 541 18.90 10.87 0.86
C VAL A 541 18.51 11.41 -0.51
N SER A 542 17.22 11.62 -0.74
CA SER A 542 16.69 12.27 -1.92
C SER A 542 15.57 13.25 -1.56
N TRP A 543 15.21 14.11 -2.50
CA TRP A 543 14.18 15.11 -2.31
C TRP A 543 13.51 15.43 -3.63
N ARG A 544 12.41 16.16 -3.55
CA ARG A 544 11.75 16.77 -4.70
C ARG A 544 12.35 18.14 -4.96
N THR A 545 12.95 18.27 -6.13
CA THR A 545 13.64 19.46 -6.62
C THR A 545 12.71 20.67 -6.73
N GLY A 546 13.22 21.83 -6.31
CA GLY A 546 12.62 23.13 -6.61
C GLY A 546 12.51 23.37 -8.12
N ARG A 547 11.40 23.98 -8.57
CA ARG A 547 11.01 24.11 -9.98
C ARG A 547 12.07 24.73 -10.90
N ASP A 548 12.83 25.68 -10.35
CA ASP A 548 13.85 26.44 -11.08
C ASP A 548 15.27 26.04 -10.68
N ALA A 549 15.46 24.99 -9.89
CA ALA A 549 16.79 24.59 -9.46
C ALA A 549 17.65 24.13 -10.64
N ALA A 550 18.89 24.59 -10.67
CA ALA A 550 19.92 24.10 -11.58
C ALA A 550 20.95 23.21 -10.85
N GLN A 551 21.05 23.37 -9.54
CA GLN A 551 22.00 22.70 -8.66
C GLN A 551 21.47 22.70 -7.22
N HIS A 552 21.96 21.78 -6.40
CA HIS A 552 21.62 21.66 -4.99
C HIS A 552 22.85 21.85 -4.11
N THR A 553 22.70 22.59 -3.02
CA THR A 553 23.66 22.60 -1.91
C THR A 553 23.03 21.92 -0.71
N VAL A 554 23.59 20.78 -0.32
CA VAL A 554 23.06 19.93 0.75
C VAL A 554 23.92 20.11 2.00
N TYR A 555 23.33 20.56 3.09
CA TYR A 555 23.97 20.71 4.39
C TYR A 555 23.61 19.52 5.27
N VAL A 556 24.59 18.93 5.96
CA VAL A 556 24.37 17.80 6.87
C VAL A 556 25.19 18.00 8.14
N GLY A 557 24.59 17.82 9.31
CA GLY A 557 25.30 17.93 10.58
C GLY A 557 24.45 17.58 11.79
N THR A 558 25.07 17.50 12.96
CA THR A 558 24.39 17.22 14.24
C THR A 558 23.86 18.49 14.93
N ASP A 559 24.23 19.67 14.44
CA ASP A 559 23.78 20.97 14.95
C ASP A 559 22.67 21.52 14.04
N MET A 560 21.43 21.49 14.54
CA MET A 560 20.25 21.96 13.81
C MET A 560 20.34 23.44 13.41
N ASP A 561 20.89 24.29 14.28
CA ASP A 561 20.98 25.72 14.02
C ASP A 561 22.05 26.00 12.95
N ALA A 562 23.18 25.29 12.99
CA ALA A 562 24.21 25.41 11.96
C ALA A 562 23.69 24.98 10.57
N VAL A 563 22.85 23.94 10.52
CA VAL A 563 22.16 23.51 9.28
C VAL A 563 21.13 24.55 8.85
N ALA A 564 20.32 25.07 9.78
CA ALA A 564 19.32 26.12 9.54
C ALA A 564 19.93 27.46 9.09
N ASP A 565 21.17 27.74 9.45
CA ASP A 565 21.89 28.94 9.04
C ASP A 565 22.74 28.72 7.76
N GLY A 566 22.83 27.49 7.25
CA GLY A 566 23.68 27.16 6.10
C GLY A 566 25.18 27.26 6.39
N THR A 567 25.58 27.02 7.63
CA THR A 567 26.98 27.08 8.09
C THR A 567 27.58 25.71 8.42
N ALA A 568 26.75 24.66 8.43
CA ALA A 568 27.17 23.27 8.54
C ALA A 568 28.01 22.83 7.31
N PRO A 569 28.75 21.71 7.40
CA PRO A 569 29.38 21.09 6.24
C PRO A 569 28.36 20.85 5.12
N SER A 570 28.77 21.14 3.88
CA SER A 570 27.90 21.06 2.72
C SER A 570 28.52 20.28 1.57
N ALA A 571 27.68 19.62 0.80
CA ALA A 571 28.01 18.99 -0.47
C ALA A 571 27.21 19.62 -1.60
N THR A 572 27.81 19.70 -2.79
CA THR A 572 27.10 20.11 -4.01
C THR A 572 26.61 18.86 -4.74
N SER A 573 25.33 18.84 -5.10
CA SER A 573 24.74 17.78 -5.93
C SER A 573 24.15 18.34 -7.22
N MET A 574 24.31 17.58 -8.31
CA MET A 574 23.70 17.85 -9.61
C MET A 574 22.45 17.02 -9.85
N THR A 575 22.11 16.13 -8.90
CA THR A 575 20.93 15.29 -8.89
C THR A 575 20.15 15.57 -7.61
N ASN A 576 18.89 15.15 -7.57
CA ASN A 576 18.00 15.33 -6.42
C ASN A 576 18.28 14.32 -5.28
N SER A 577 19.54 13.93 -5.11
CA SER A 577 19.98 12.95 -4.13
C SER A 577 21.41 13.21 -3.66
N LEU A 578 21.74 12.67 -2.48
CA LEU A 578 23.08 12.66 -1.90
C LEU A 578 23.34 11.32 -1.19
N ASP A 579 24.46 10.69 -1.51
CA ASP A 579 24.98 9.52 -0.79
C ASP A 579 25.71 9.96 0.49
N LEU A 580 25.16 9.53 1.65
CA LEU A 580 25.68 9.89 2.97
C LEU A 580 26.95 9.12 3.37
N SER A 581 27.37 8.10 2.62
CA SER A 581 28.62 7.38 2.89
C SER A 581 29.83 8.32 2.94
N SER A 582 29.80 9.38 2.13
CA SER A 582 30.83 10.42 2.08
C SER A 582 30.82 11.39 3.28
N GLN A 583 29.75 11.39 4.08
CA GLN A 583 29.52 12.33 5.17
C GLN A 583 29.99 11.80 6.53
N ASN A 584 30.43 10.53 6.60
CA ASN A 584 30.94 9.88 7.82
C ASN A 584 30.00 9.97 9.03
N LEU A 585 28.70 9.74 8.81
CA LEU A 585 27.71 9.67 9.88
C LEU A 585 28.12 8.58 10.88
N GLN A 586 27.83 8.79 12.16
CA GLN A 586 28.06 7.82 13.24
C GLN A 586 26.78 7.04 13.53
N LEU A 587 26.88 5.81 14.07
CA LEU A 587 25.74 5.00 14.52
C LEU A 587 25.07 5.61 15.77
N GLY A 588 23.75 5.49 15.87
CA GLY A 588 22.95 5.88 17.03
C GLY A 588 22.85 7.40 17.26
N GLU A 589 23.09 8.20 16.22
CA GLU A 589 23.12 9.67 16.30
C GLU A 589 22.02 10.30 15.43
N THR A 590 21.55 11.48 15.82
CA THR A 590 20.60 12.26 15.03
C THR A 590 21.33 13.30 14.18
N TYR A 591 21.01 13.32 12.89
CA TYR A 591 21.53 14.29 11.92
C TYR A 591 20.39 15.15 11.39
N TYR A 592 20.69 16.44 11.25
CA TYR A 592 19.86 17.42 10.57
C TYR A 592 20.45 17.68 9.20
N TRP A 593 19.57 17.92 8.24
CA TRP A 593 19.98 18.24 6.89
C TRP A 593 19.00 19.18 6.21
N ARG A 594 19.50 19.92 5.22
CA ARG A 594 18.74 20.88 4.44
C ARG A 594 19.29 20.93 3.04
N VAL A 595 18.42 21.19 2.07
CA VAL A 595 18.82 21.43 0.69
C VAL A 595 18.47 22.85 0.28
N ASP A 596 19.48 23.60 -0.14
CA ASP A 596 19.30 24.89 -0.78
C ASP A 596 19.30 24.69 -2.30
N GLU A 597 18.24 25.19 -2.95
CA GLU A 597 18.05 25.12 -4.40
C GLU A 597 18.72 26.32 -5.07
N VAL A 598 19.65 26.07 -5.99
CA VAL A 598 20.52 27.10 -6.56
C VAL A 598 20.28 27.24 -8.06
N ASN A 599 20.09 28.49 -8.50
CA ASN A 599 20.08 28.89 -9.90
C ASN A 599 20.54 30.36 -10.07
N GLU A 600 21.80 30.55 -10.49
CA GLU A 600 22.41 31.86 -10.72
C GLU A 600 21.76 32.70 -11.83
N ALA A 601 20.90 32.10 -12.65
CA ALA A 601 20.14 32.83 -13.68
C ALA A 601 18.83 33.45 -13.15
N GLN A 602 18.46 33.17 -11.90
CA GLN A 602 17.23 33.64 -11.26
C GLN A 602 17.53 34.61 -10.12
N VAL A 603 16.52 35.40 -9.73
CA VAL A 603 16.58 36.27 -8.55
C VAL A 603 15.38 35.96 -7.66
N PRO A 604 15.60 35.56 -6.38
CA PRO A 604 16.89 35.23 -5.78
C PRO A 604 17.54 34.00 -6.43
N SER A 605 18.87 33.92 -6.38
CA SER A 605 19.62 32.80 -6.96
C SER A 605 19.64 31.56 -6.07
N VAL A 606 19.22 31.68 -4.82
CA VAL A 606 19.19 30.60 -3.84
C VAL A 606 17.85 30.61 -3.12
N TRP A 607 17.23 29.43 -3.01
CA TRP A 607 16.05 29.17 -2.20
C TRP A 607 16.38 28.15 -1.13
N ALA A 608 16.46 28.61 0.12
CA ALA A 608 16.74 27.72 1.25
C ALA A 608 15.56 26.78 1.51
N GLY A 609 15.85 25.49 1.70
CA GLY A 609 14.87 24.47 2.04
C GLY A 609 14.49 24.44 3.53
N PRO A 610 13.48 23.67 3.91
CA PRO A 610 13.22 23.33 5.30
C PRO A 610 14.32 22.42 5.88
N VAL A 611 14.52 22.47 7.19
CA VAL A 611 15.45 21.56 7.90
C VAL A 611 14.72 20.25 8.20
N TRP A 612 15.30 19.15 7.74
CA TRP A 612 14.86 17.79 7.99
C TRP A 612 15.80 17.10 8.97
N SER A 613 15.37 15.94 9.48
CA SER A 613 16.20 15.12 10.37
C SER A 613 16.11 13.63 10.02
N LEU A 614 17.12 12.88 10.43
CA LEU A 614 17.12 11.41 10.47
C LEU A 614 17.96 10.97 11.67
N SER A 615 17.69 9.77 12.20
CA SER A 615 18.53 9.14 13.21
C SER A 615 19.12 7.86 12.64
N THR A 616 20.42 7.70 12.81
CA THR A 616 21.11 6.52 12.33
C THR A 616 20.84 5.33 13.23
N SER A 617 20.82 4.13 12.64
CA SER A 617 20.75 2.90 13.43
C SER A 617 21.88 2.85 14.47
N ALA A 618 21.61 2.33 15.66
CA ALA A 618 22.62 2.11 16.70
C ALA A 618 23.56 0.93 16.37
N VAL A 619 23.16 0.06 15.43
CA VAL A 619 23.90 -1.15 15.04
C VAL A 619 23.86 -1.36 13.53
N LEU A 620 24.87 -2.05 12.99
CA LEU A 620 24.85 -2.54 11.61
C LEU A 620 24.41 -4.00 11.60
N VAL A 621 23.42 -4.34 10.78
CA VAL A 621 23.01 -5.73 10.54
C VAL A 621 24.03 -6.38 9.60
N VAL A 622 24.77 -7.35 10.11
CA VAL A 622 25.76 -8.13 9.33
C VAL A 622 25.10 -9.34 8.67
N ASP A 623 24.21 -10.01 9.41
CA ASP A 623 23.32 -11.02 8.89
C ASP A 623 21.95 -10.91 9.56
N ASP A 624 20.92 -11.12 8.77
CA ASP A 624 19.54 -11.11 9.25
C ASP A 624 19.05 -12.54 9.44
N PHE A 625 19.16 -13.03 10.68
CA PHE A 625 18.69 -14.38 11.01
C PHE A 625 17.17 -14.54 10.88
N GLU A 626 16.41 -13.44 10.84
CA GLU A 626 14.96 -13.46 10.63
C GLU A 626 14.58 -13.84 9.20
N SER A 627 15.53 -13.86 8.26
CA SER A 627 15.29 -14.26 6.87
C SER A 627 15.34 -15.77 6.64
N TYR A 628 16.00 -16.54 7.51
CA TYR A 628 16.19 -17.97 7.29
C TYR A 628 14.92 -18.80 7.51
N ARG A 629 14.70 -19.80 6.67
CA ARG A 629 13.53 -20.70 6.65
C ARG A 629 13.96 -22.14 6.40
N ASN A 630 12.99 -23.05 6.36
CA ASN A 630 13.24 -24.47 6.09
C ASN A 630 13.22 -24.84 4.58
N ASN A 631 12.98 -23.87 3.71
CA ASN A 631 13.03 -24.00 2.26
C ASN A 631 14.32 -23.41 1.70
N SER A 632 14.79 -24.01 0.61
CA SER A 632 15.87 -23.44 -0.19
C SER A 632 15.35 -22.17 -0.90
N PRO A 633 16.17 -21.12 -1.10
CA PRO A 633 17.59 -21.02 -0.76
C PRO A 633 17.90 -20.58 0.68
N ASP A 634 16.87 -20.38 1.50
CA ASP A 634 16.96 -19.68 2.78
C ASP A 634 17.24 -20.62 3.97
N ARG A 635 17.79 -21.83 3.75
CA ARG A 635 18.22 -22.66 4.88
C ARG A 635 19.53 -22.10 5.45
N PRO A 636 19.69 -22.06 6.78
CA PRO A 636 20.85 -21.42 7.39
C PRO A 636 22.17 -22.10 6.99
N PHE A 637 22.21 -23.44 6.83
CA PHE A 637 23.40 -24.16 6.37
C PHE A 637 23.72 -24.00 4.87
N GLN A 638 22.81 -23.44 4.07
CA GLN A 638 23.08 -23.08 2.67
C GLN A 638 23.84 -21.76 2.55
N THR A 639 23.76 -20.91 3.59
CA THR A 639 24.47 -19.64 3.68
C THR A 639 25.69 -19.71 4.60
N TRP A 640 25.53 -20.34 5.77
CA TRP A 640 26.58 -20.62 6.75
C TRP A 640 27.07 -22.06 6.55
N LEU A 641 28.12 -22.21 5.73
CA LEU A 641 28.64 -23.50 5.30
C LEU A 641 29.20 -24.28 6.49
N ASP A 642 28.60 -25.42 6.82
CA ASP A 642 28.92 -26.20 8.01
C ASP A 642 29.68 -27.52 7.70
N GLY A 643 29.76 -28.41 8.68
CA GLY A 643 30.46 -29.69 8.57
C GLY A 643 29.74 -30.76 7.76
N PHE A 644 28.42 -30.64 7.56
CA PHE A 644 27.60 -31.66 6.90
C PHE A 644 27.27 -31.30 5.46
N GLY A 645 27.09 -30.00 5.19
CA GLY A 645 26.73 -29.48 3.88
C GLY A 645 25.31 -29.85 3.45
N TYR A 646 25.05 -29.74 2.15
CA TYR A 646 23.72 -29.88 1.56
C TYR A 646 23.77 -30.45 0.14
N SER A 647 22.70 -31.12 -0.28
CA SER A 647 22.56 -31.68 -1.63
C SER A 647 22.25 -30.60 -2.68
N ASP A 648 22.46 -30.90 -3.95
CA ASP A 648 22.01 -30.05 -5.05
C ASP A 648 20.46 -29.94 -5.09
N ASP A 649 19.98 -28.77 -5.48
CA ASP A 649 18.56 -28.46 -5.69
C ASP A 649 18.39 -27.41 -6.81
N GLU A 650 17.19 -26.87 -6.99
CA GLU A 650 16.91 -25.90 -8.07
C GLU A 650 17.68 -24.57 -7.91
N PHE A 651 18.03 -24.19 -6.69
CA PHE A 651 18.77 -22.95 -6.39
C PHE A 651 20.28 -23.20 -6.38
N PHE A 652 20.71 -24.37 -5.93
CA PHE A 652 22.10 -24.79 -5.87
C PHE A 652 22.35 -26.00 -6.78
N SER A 653 22.67 -25.72 -8.04
CA SER A 653 22.99 -26.76 -9.06
C SER A 653 24.17 -27.69 -8.71
N ILE A 654 24.95 -27.36 -7.68
CA ILE A 654 26.01 -28.20 -7.12
C ILE A 654 25.88 -28.11 -5.60
N GLY A 655 25.62 -29.25 -4.95
CA GLY A 655 25.59 -29.35 -3.49
C GLY A 655 26.97 -29.12 -2.85
N TYR A 656 26.97 -28.76 -1.58
CA TYR A 656 28.18 -28.58 -0.78
C TYR A 656 28.41 -29.81 0.10
N GLY A 657 29.60 -30.43 0.02
CA GLY A 657 29.91 -31.67 0.76
C GLY A 657 30.26 -31.49 2.24
N GLY A 658 30.11 -30.28 2.79
CA GLY A 658 30.55 -29.92 4.14
C GLY A 658 32.05 -29.63 4.24
N ASN A 659 32.46 -28.84 5.23
CA ASN A 659 33.88 -28.59 5.55
C ASN A 659 34.53 -29.74 6.36
N GLY A 660 33.76 -30.80 6.67
CA GLY A 660 34.24 -31.98 7.40
C GLY A 660 34.54 -31.75 8.88
N THR A 661 34.13 -30.60 9.44
CA THR A 661 34.19 -30.34 10.88
C THR A 661 32.96 -30.90 11.60
N GLY A 662 32.93 -30.82 12.93
CA GLY A 662 31.77 -31.24 13.72
C GLY A 662 30.63 -30.23 13.81
N ALA A 663 30.67 -29.15 13.01
CA ALA A 663 29.64 -28.11 13.03
C ALA A 663 28.37 -28.54 12.29
N GLY A 664 27.22 -28.26 12.89
CA GLY A 664 25.92 -28.33 12.23
C GLY A 664 25.14 -27.05 12.47
N VAL A 665 24.64 -26.41 11.42
CA VAL A 665 23.86 -25.17 11.50
C VAL A 665 22.39 -25.46 11.25
N GLY A 666 21.51 -24.94 12.11
CA GLY A 666 20.08 -25.24 12.09
C GLY A 666 19.73 -26.53 12.86
N HIS A 667 18.49 -26.62 13.32
CA HIS A 667 17.96 -27.82 13.97
C HIS A 667 17.89 -29.01 13.00
N ASP A 668 18.14 -30.20 13.54
CA ASP A 668 17.95 -31.46 12.81
C ASP A 668 16.45 -31.79 12.80
N ILE A 669 15.74 -31.38 11.77
CA ILE A 669 14.28 -31.58 11.68
C ILE A 669 13.89 -32.87 10.95
N TRP A 670 14.87 -33.58 10.38
CA TRP A 670 14.64 -34.75 9.52
C TRP A 670 14.86 -36.08 10.23
N SER A 671 15.68 -36.10 11.29
CA SER A 671 15.93 -37.32 12.04
C SER A 671 14.79 -37.62 13.02
N LEU A 672 14.12 -38.77 12.88
CA LEU A 672 13.05 -39.23 13.80
C LEU A 672 13.49 -39.28 15.29
N SER A 673 14.79 -39.33 15.56
CA SER A 673 15.33 -39.30 16.93
C SER A 673 15.64 -37.90 17.45
N SER A 674 15.47 -36.87 16.62
CA SER A 674 15.70 -35.49 16.99
C SER A 674 14.55 -34.96 17.83
N PRO A 675 14.82 -34.16 18.87
CA PRO A 675 13.76 -33.48 19.61
C PRO A 675 12.98 -32.48 18.75
N ASN A 676 13.56 -32.03 17.63
CA ASN A 676 12.99 -31.01 16.76
C ASN A 676 12.52 -31.61 15.43
N PHE A 677 12.24 -32.91 15.40
CA PHE A 677 11.71 -33.59 14.22
C PHE A 677 10.38 -32.94 13.82
N ASP A 678 10.26 -32.51 12.56
CA ASP A 678 9.08 -31.81 12.02
C ASP A 678 8.80 -30.43 12.65
N GLU A 679 9.80 -29.82 13.32
CA GLU A 679 9.72 -28.45 13.85
C GLU A 679 10.45 -27.42 12.95
N THR A 680 10.75 -26.22 13.48
CA THR A 680 11.47 -25.17 12.78
C THR A 680 12.97 -25.45 12.73
N ILE A 681 13.62 -25.09 11.61
CA ILE A 681 15.08 -25.21 11.47
C ILE A 681 15.84 -24.15 12.28
N MET A 682 15.20 -23.03 12.60
CA MET A 682 15.74 -21.94 13.43
C MET A 682 15.23 -22.05 14.87
N GLU A 683 15.96 -21.47 15.83
CA GLU A 683 15.57 -21.45 17.25
C GLU A 683 14.66 -20.24 17.52
N GLY A 684 13.42 -20.49 17.92
CA GLY A 684 12.43 -19.43 18.18
C GLY A 684 12.26 -19.04 19.65
N SER A 685 12.82 -19.79 20.60
CA SER A 685 12.62 -19.56 22.05
C SER A 685 13.77 -18.82 22.72
N ILE A 686 14.96 -18.88 22.14
CA ILE A 686 16.17 -18.23 22.65
C ILE A 686 16.57 -17.15 21.66
N THR A 687 16.01 -15.95 21.82
CA THR A 687 16.21 -14.83 20.89
C THR A 687 16.69 -13.59 21.64
N LEU A 688 17.07 -12.54 20.91
CA LEU A 688 17.32 -11.22 21.49
C LEU A 688 16.06 -10.36 21.46
N GLU A 689 16.04 -9.34 22.28
CA GLU A 689 14.99 -8.33 22.26
C GLU A 689 14.90 -7.70 20.85
N GLY A 690 13.72 -7.78 20.22
CA GLY A 690 13.49 -7.33 18.84
C GLY A 690 13.67 -8.40 17.74
N SER A 691 14.08 -9.62 18.10
CA SER A 691 14.30 -10.74 17.17
C SER A 691 13.38 -11.92 17.51
N SER A 692 12.87 -12.61 16.48
CA SER A 692 12.00 -13.78 16.60
C SER A 692 12.75 -15.10 16.40
N GLN A 693 13.98 -15.06 15.90
CA GLN A 693 14.78 -16.27 15.64
C GLN A 693 16.27 -16.07 15.96
N SER A 694 16.92 -17.15 16.38
CA SER A 694 18.38 -17.25 16.50
C SER A 694 18.90 -18.46 15.75
N MET A 695 20.17 -18.43 15.34
CA MET A 695 20.78 -19.53 14.60
C MET A 695 21.22 -20.66 15.55
N PRO A 696 20.68 -21.88 15.42
CA PRO A 696 21.18 -23.04 16.14
C PRO A 696 22.56 -23.44 15.60
N PHE A 697 23.53 -23.60 16.49
CA PHE A 697 24.88 -24.05 16.19
C PHE A 697 25.23 -25.28 17.04
N TYR A 698 25.28 -26.44 16.39
CA TYR A 698 25.73 -27.69 16.97
C TYR A 698 27.23 -27.88 16.74
N TYR A 699 27.92 -28.46 17.72
CA TYR A 699 29.36 -28.68 17.63
C TYR A 699 29.77 -30.04 18.22
N ASP A 700 30.73 -30.70 17.55
CA ASP A 700 31.47 -31.87 18.03
C ASP A 700 32.97 -31.66 17.81
N ASN A 701 33.66 -31.25 18.87
CA ASN A 701 35.11 -31.01 18.86
C ASN A 701 35.92 -32.25 19.26
N SER A 702 35.38 -33.46 19.10
CA SER A 702 36.15 -34.70 19.31
C SER A 702 37.19 -34.95 18.21
N GLY A 703 37.00 -34.34 17.04
CA GLY A 703 37.93 -34.33 15.91
C GLY A 703 38.56 -32.94 15.68
N ALA A 704 38.24 -32.32 14.55
CA ALA A 704 38.59 -30.92 14.26
C ALA A 704 37.71 -29.95 15.06
N ALA A 705 38.13 -28.69 15.16
CA ALA A 705 37.27 -27.63 15.69
C ALA A 705 36.06 -27.45 14.79
N SER A 706 34.87 -27.40 15.37
CA SER A 706 33.60 -27.13 14.65
C SER A 706 33.62 -25.70 14.13
N GLN A 707 33.46 -25.54 12.83
CA GLN A 707 33.54 -24.25 12.14
C GLN A 707 32.40 -24.13 11.14
N THR A 708 31.85 -22.91 11.03
CA THR A 708 30.98 -22.53 9.92
C THR A 708 31.53 -21.28 9.25
N ASP A 709 31.35 -21.17 7.94
CA ASP A 709 31.89 -20.09 7.13
C ASP A 709 30.79 -19.46 6.27
N ARG A 710 30.72 -18.12 6.27
CA ARG A 710 29.91 -17.35 5.33
C ARG A 710 30.83 -16.47 4.49
N THR A 711 30.59 -16.44 3.18
CA THR A 711 31.29 -15.54 2.26
C THR A 711 30.27 -14.64 1.57
N TRP A 712 30.47 -13.33 1.67
CA TRP A 712 29.66 -12.35 0.94
C TRP A 712 30.17 -12.23 -0.50
N ALA A 713 29.23 -12.16 -1.46
CA ALA A 713 29.57 -11.99 -2.87
C ALA A 713 30.29 -10.66 -3.15
N THR A 714 29.98 -9.64 -2.37
CA THR A 714 30.64 -8.33 -2.38
C THR A 714 31.35 -8.08 -1.05
N SER A 715 32.54 -7.47 -1.10
CA SER A 715 33.23 -7.05 0.12
C SER A 715 32.39 -5.99 0.86
N GLN A 716 32.23 -6.17 2.16
CA GLN A 716 31.47 -5.27 3.02
C GLN A 716 32.42 -4.43 3.88
N ASP A 717 32.10 -3.14 4.04
CA ASP A 717 32.77 -2.26 4.99
C ASP A 717 31.95 -2.17 6.28
N TRP A 718 32.36 -2.91 7.31
CA TRP A 718 31.71 -2.90 8.63
C TRP A 718 32.26 -1.81 9.55
N THR A 719 33.13 -0.93 9.07
CA THR A 719 33.62 0.23 9.82
C THR A 719 32.79 1.50 9.58
N VAL A 720 31.84 1.42 8.66
CA VAL A 720 30.82 2.45 8.42
C VAL A 720 30.13 2.81 9.74
N GLY A 721 29.78 4.09 9.92
CA GLY A 721 29.11 4.49 11.15
C GLY A 721 30.04 4.64 12.36
N GLY A 722 31.36 4.51 12.18
CA GLY A 722 32.32 4.51 13.29
C GLY A 722 32.30 3.22 14.12
N ALA A 723 31.72 2.15 13.57
CA ALA A 723 31.66 0.85 14.23
C ALA A 723 33.07 0.35 14.60
N ALA A 724 33.27 0.13 15.90
CA ALA A 724 34.57 -0.27 16.47
C ALA A 724 34.51 -1.60 17.22
N SER A 725 33.34 -2.22 17.30
CA SER A 725 33.13 -3.45 18.07
C SER A 725 32.12 -4.35 17.37
N LEU A 726 32.49 -5.62 17.23
CA LEU A 726 31.55 -6.68 16.88
C LEU A 726 31.02 -7.29 18.19
N VAL A 727 29.71 -7.33 18.35
CA VAL A 727 29.06 -7.97 19.50
C VAL A 727 28.39 -9.24 19.03
N LEU A 728 28.73 -10.36 19.67
CA LEU A 728 28.12 -11.66 19.44
C LEU A 728 27.38 -12.10 20.69
N TYR A 729 26.07 -12.27 20.58
CA TYR A 729 25.28 -12.88 21.65
C TYR A 729 25.25 -14.38 21.42
N PHE A 730 25.53 -15.15 22.47
CA PHE A 730 25.40 -16.60 22.44
C PHE A 730 24.70 -17.12 23.70
N TYR A 731 23.92 -18.18 23.51
CA TYR A 731 23.30 -18.93 24.60
C TYR A 731 23.63 -20.41 24.46
N GLY A 732 24.03 -21.08 25.54
CA GLY A 732 24.38 -22.49 25.49
C GLY A 732 24.11 -23.21 26.82
N SER A 733 24.05 -24.53 26.78
CA SER A 733 23.81 -25.36 27.96
C SER A 733 24.88 -25.15 29.04
N GLU A 734 24.47 -25.03 30.31
CA GLU A 734 25.39 -24.91 31.46
C GLU A 734 26.31 -26.14 31.62
N ASP A 735 25.92 -27.30 31.08
CA ASP A 735 26.72 -28.53 31.08
C ASP A 735 27.82 -28.54 29.99
N ASN A 736 27.95 -27.45 29.22
CA ASN A 736 29.01 -27.29 28.24
C ASN A 736 30.38 -27.23 28.94
N THR A 737 31.35 -27.98 28.41
CA THR A 737 32.73 -27.89 28.90
C THR A 737 33.32 -26.59 28.38
N GLY A 738 33.92 -25.78 29.27
CA GLY A 738 34.53 -24.51 28.88
C GLY A 738 35.60 -24.69 27.79
N GLY A 739 35.52 -23.87 26.75
CA GLY A 739 36.44 -23.83 25.63
C GLY A 739 36.39 -22.46 24.92
N PRO A 740 37.40 -22.11 24.13
CA PRO A 740 37.39 -20.85 23.38
C PRO A 740 36.39 -20.91 22.22
N LEU A 741 35.60 -19.84 22.08
CA LEU A 741 34.83 -19.52 20.88
C LEU A 741 35.61 -18.46 20.09
N PHE A 742 35.76 -18.65 18.78
CA PHE A 742 36.44 -17.72 17.91
C PHE A 742 35.44 -17.16 16.89
N VAL A 743 35.59 -15.87 16.59
CA VAL A 743 35.00 -15.24 15.42
C VAL A 743 36.15 -14.64 14.65
N GLU A 744 36.23 -14.97 13.36
CA GLU A 744 37.24 -14.46 12.44
C GLU A 744 36.53 -13.67 11.34
N ILE A 745 37.03 -12.46 11.07
CA ILE A 745 36.65 -11.64 9.92
C ILE A 745 37.89 -11.59 9.05
N ASN A 746 37.77 -12.10 7.82
CA ASN A 746 38.87 -12.24 6.87
C ASN A 746 38.94 -11.08 5.88
#